data_AF-X0BEF3-F1
#
_entry.id   AF-X0BEF3-F1
#
_cell.length_a   1.000
_cell.length_b   1.000
_cell.length_c   1.000
_cell.angle_alpha   90.00
_cell.angle_beta   90.00
_cell.angle_gamma   90.00
#
_symmetry.space_group_name_H-M   'P 1'
#
loop_
_entity.id
_entity.type
_entity.pdbx_description
1 polymer ?
#
loop_
_entity_poly.entity_id
_entity_poly.type
_entity_poly.pdbx_seq_one_letter_code
_entity_poly.pdbx_strand_id
1 'polypeptide(L)'
;MSLLVDVDHALKELTIEEKVKLLSGKDNWSTYPIERLNIPSLTATDGPHGARGTSFFNGPLGALLPSATAMGATFDTRLMRSVGNMLAAETIEKGCQILLAPTVCLQRSPLIGRGFEAFGEDPILSGMMASEYINGVQEKGVATSIKHYAAHDQSYMSPEDDLKVAERTLREVHLLPFQLAVKHAKPWSFMTSYHRINGVHTSENEWLNTQILRREWGWDGLLMSDWGGVFSTAEAINAGLDLEMPGPSRWRGDLLHLALFSRKVTKSIIDERVRNVVKLVNRVQPAIEHTTPNEEAGDTPTKRALCREVAQGSIVLLKNERKVLPLDPSAQQIYGLIGPGVIYPAVSGGGSADLRPYYVQKPLEAIQDVVGREKVRTAVGCYSHIFTPPLSEYVTVPGTDEEGYQLFWYGEDPETNPEAEPLHSTTTTQATMYFADNHPSRVPDMYWLRVVTLYRATKTATMHIGLCVMGKGRLYIDGKAAIDLWSSHPKKTLQTPMFNQASMELTADLEAHEGQVYEISVLLKNESMSSNIGGPYVGTSCIGGVRIGCCEKIDPAAALAEAVEVARNVDVPILIAGLNADYETEAVDRHDLELPPGINELVRRVIEANPKTIIVNQSGCPVTMPWANNASTLVQAWFGGQETGNAIADVLFGRYNPSGRLSITFPRRLEDTPSFLSFGKGVRHMYYGEGVFIGHRYYEKLRNDPLFYFGFGLSYTTFEYSNLQLPEVVDLGDNGERTFNVSVDVMNTGDKDGHEIVQLYVSDIECATLRPCKELKGFAKIWVPKGGKVKAIISLDKYAVSYWDEEEEKWLAEKGNFRVVISRSADPKDEVLQREFRLERDLYWRGV
;
A
#
# COMPACT_ATOMS: atom_id res chain seq x y z
N MET A 1 11.89 -33.93 -7.83
CA MET A 1 12.72 -33.29 -8.87
C MET A 1 11.86 -33.08 -10.10
N SER A 2 11.11 -31.98 -10.11
CA SER A 2 10.52 -31.47 -11.35
C SER A 2 11.66 -31.08 -12.29
N LEU A 3 11.71 -31.66 -13.49
CA LEU A 3 12.69 -31.31 -14.51
C LEU A 3 12.29 -29.94 -15.07
N LEU A 4 13.24 -28.98 -15.09
CA LEU A 4 13.05 -27.70 -15.75
C LEU A 4 12.51 -27.89 -17.17
N VAL A 5 11.55 -27.06 -17.58
CA VAL A 5 10.99 -27.09 -18.93
C VAL A 5 12.04 -26.58 -19.91
N ASP A 6 12.42 -27.40 -20.89
CA ASP A 6 13.22 -26.94 -22.03
C ASP A 6 12.36 -25.96 -22.86
N VAL A 7 12.68 -24.67 -22.74
CA VAL A 7 11.90 -23.58 -23.33
C VAL A 7 11.85 -23.69 -24.85
N ASP A 8 12.97 -24.02 -25.50
CA ASP A 8 13.03 -24.09 -26.97
C ASP A 8 12.32 -25.32 -27.51
N HIS A 9 12.39 -26.44 -26.79
CA HIS A 9 11.61 -27.62 -27.11
C HIS A 9 10.10 -27.36 -26.93
N ALA A 10 9.69 -26.81 -25.78
CA ALA A 10 8.29 -26.49 -25.51
C ALA A 10 7.70 -25.56 -26.58
N LEU A 11 8.42 -24.51 -26.98
CA LEU A 11 7.96 -23.59 -28.03
C LEU A 11 7.79 -24.26 -29.41
N LYS A 12 8.55 -25.31 -29.72
CA LYS A 12 8.39 -26.09 -30.96
C LYS A 12 7.17 -27.00 -30.90
N GLU A 13 6.93 -27.63 -29.75
CA GLU A 13 5.86 -28.61 -29.56
C GLU A 13 4.48 -27.98 -29.28
N LEU A 14 4.43 -26.78 -28.70
CA LEU A 14 3.18 -26.08 -28.43
C LEU A 14 2.44 -25.72 -29.73
N THR A 15 1.16 -26.11 -29.81
CA THR A 15 0.24 -25.64 -30.84
C THR A 15 -0.03 -24.15 -30.69
N ILE A 16 -0.59 -23.51 -31.73
CA ILE A 16 -0.97 -22.09 -31.62
C ILE A 16 -2.04 -21.88 -30.55
N GLU A 17 -3.01 -22.79 -30.42
CA GLU A 17 -4.06 -22.67 -29.40
C GLU A 17 -3.49 -22.72 -27.97
N GLU A 18 -2.56 -23.62 -27.70
CA GLU A 18 -1.91 -23.70 -26.38
C GLU A 18 -1.02 -22.48 -26.11
N LYS A 19 -0.33 -21.96 -27.13
CA LYS A 19 0.40 -20.69 -27.00
C LYS A 19 -0.51 -19.55 -26.64
N VAL A 20 -1.62 -19.40 -27.35
CA VAL A 20 -2.63 -18.37 -27.12
C VAL A 20 -3.18 -18.46 -25.68
N LYS A 21 -3.52 -19.66 -25.20
CA LYS A 21 -3.93 -19.88 -23.79
C LYS A 21 -2.87 -19.43 -22.79
N LEU A 22 -1.60 -19.77 -23.00
CA LEU A 22 -0.50 -19.39 -22.10
C LEU A 22 -0.26 -17.87 -21.99
N LEU A 23 -0.80 -17.06 -22.92
CA LEU A 23 -0.67 -15.60 -22.92
C LEU A 23 -1.79 -14.87 -22.18
N SER A 24 -2.65 -15.60 -21.48
CA SER A 24 -3.74 -15.06 -20.66
C SER A 24 -3.96 -15.86 -19.38
N GLY A 25 -4.54 -15.22 -18.37
CA GLY A 25 -5.07 -15.90 -17.19
C GLY A 25 -6.15 -16.92 -17.57
N LYS A 26 -6.17 -18.04 -16.84
CA LYS A 26 -7.24 -19.03 -16.85
C LYS A 26 -8.45 -18.55 -16.05
N ASP A 27 -8.18 -17.93 -14.92
CA ASP A 27 -9.14 -17.38 -13.98
C ASP A 27 -8.58 -16.07 -13.39
N ASN A 28 -9.16 -15.60 -12.28
CA ASN A 28 -8.72 -14.38 -11.63
C ASN A 28 -7.26 -14.40 -11.17
N TRP A 29 -6.65 -15.57 -10.93
CA TRP A 29 -5.36 -15.67 -10.23
C TRP A 29 -4.34 -16.56 -10.94
N SER A 30 -4.79 -17.45 -11.82
CA SER A 30 -3.97 -18.58 -12.29
C SER A 30 -3.74 -18.55 -13.80
N THR A 31 -2.59 -19.05 -14.25
CA THR A 31 -2.31 -19.28 -15.67
C THR A 31 -2.87 -20.63 -16.16
N TYR A 32 -2.92 -20.85 -17.47
CA TYR A 32 -3.26 -22.18 -17.99
C TYR A 32 -2.09 -23.19 -17.81
N PRO A 33 -2.35 -24.44 -17.41
CA PRO A 33 -1.37 -25.53 -17.49
C PRO A 33 -1.34 -26.17 -18.88
N ILE A 34 -0.17 -26.70 -19.29
CA ILE A 34 0.02 -27.59 -20.45
C ILE A 34 0.71 -28.88 -19.97
N GLU A 35 -0.10 -29.83 -19.50
CA GLU A 35 0.37 -31.06 -18.83
C GLU A 35 1.31 -31.91 -19.70
N ARG A 36 1.00 -32.08 -20.99
CA ARG A 36 1.80 -32.90 -21.91
C ARG A 36 3.24 -32.39 -22.10
N LEU A 37 3.51 -31.13 -21.75
CA LEU A 37 4.83 -30.49 -21.83
C LEU A 37 5.38 -30.11 -20.44
N ASN A 38 4.75 -30.60 -19.36
CA ASN A 38 5.12 -30.30 -17.98
C ASN A 38 5.15 -28.80 -17.67
N ILE A 39 4.26 -28.01 -18.27
CA ILE A 39 4.08 -26.59 -17.92
C ILE A 39 2.94 -26.50 -16.90
N PRO A 40 3.21 -26.31 -15.60
CA PRO A 40 2.18 -26.17 -14.59
C PRO A 40 1.47 -24.80 -14.68
N SER A 41 0.32 -24.72 -14.04
CA SER A 41 -0.33 -23.45 -13.72
C SER A 41 0.50 -22.71 -12.68
N LEU A 42 0.69 -21.40 -12.86
CA LEU A 42 1.20 -20.51 -11.83
C LEU A 42 0.05 -19.73 -11.23
N THR A 43 0.03 -19.59 -9.91
CA THR A 43 -1.00 -18.84 -9.18
C THR A 43 -0.40 -17.58 -8.57
N ALA A 44 -1.06 -16.45 -8.79
CA ALA A 44 -0.69 -15.17 -8.23
C ALA A 44 -1.52 -14.82 -6.98
N THR A 45 -0.95 -13.98 -6.13
CA THR A 45 -1.62 -13.36 -4.98
C THR A 45 -1.17 -11.91 -4.84
N ASP A 46 -2.11 -11.00 -4.53
CA ASP A 46 -1.73 -9.72 -3.96
C ASP A 46 -1.21 -9.92 -2.52
N GLY A 47 -0.42 -9.02 -1.94
CA GLY A 47 0.21 -7.86 -2.53
C GLY A 47 1.32 -7.31 -1.62
N PRO A 48 1.54 -5.98 -1.61
CA PRO A 48 2.82 -5.40 -1.16
C PRO A 48 3.11 -5.47 0.33
N HIS A 49 2.10 -5.60 1.18
CA HIS A 49 2.23 -5.65 2.64
C HIS A 49 1.53 -6.86 3.28
N GLY A 50 1.41 -7.94 2.50
CA GLY A 50 0.85 -9.21 2.95
C GLY A 50 0.34 -10.04 1.77
N ALA A 51 0.49 -11.36 1.82
CA ALA A 51 -0.07 -12.25 0.80
C ALA A 51 -1.52 -12.60 1.17
N ARG A 52 -2.51 -12.10 0.41
CA ARG A 52 -3.95 -12.35 0.65
C ARG A 52 -4.38 -13.77 0.30
N GLY A 53 -3.79 -14.37 -0.71
CA GLY A 53 -4.27 -15.57 -1.39
C GLY A 53 -5.21 -15.24 -2.54
N THR A 54 -5.97 -16.25 -2.97
CA THR A 54 -6.77 -16.23 -4.21
C THR A 54 -8.24 -15.86 -3.99
N SER A 55 -8.59 -15.21 -2.88
CA SER A 55 -9.98 -14.84 -2.59
C SER A 55 -10.07 -13.61 -1.70
N PHE A 56 -10.96 -12.65 -2.02
CA PHE A 56 -11.37 -11.58 -1.11
C PHE A 56 -12.34 -12.09 -0.05
N PHE A 57 -13.34 -12.85 -0.50
CA PHE A 57 -14.36 -13.45 0.36
C PHE A 57 -13.93 -14.85 0.82
N ASN A 58 -13.94 -15.09 2.13
CA ASN A 58 -13.51 -16.34 2.74
C ASN A 58 -12.11 -16.80 2.30
N GLY A 59 -11.23 -15.85 1.94
CA GLY A 59 -9.82 -16.14 1.67
C GLY A 59 -9.06 -16.52 2.94
N PRO A 60 -7.86 -17.12 2.83
CA PRO A 60 -7.06 -17.47 3.99
C PRO A 60 -6.66 -16.23 4.79
N LEU A 61 -6.37 -16.42 6.08
CA LEU A 61 -5.75 -15.38 6.89
C LEU A 61 -4.27 -15.19 6.47
N GLY A 62 -3.72 -14.02 6.72
CA GLY A 62 -2.32 -13.72 6.42
C GLY A 62 -1.67 -12.73 7.38
N ALA A 63 -0.35 -12.67 7.31
CA ALA A 63 0.42 -11.66 8.04
C ALA A 63 0.21 -10.28 7.40
N LEU A 64 -0.40 -9.35 8.15
CA LEU A 64 -0.61 -7.97 7.70
C LEU A 64 0.51 -7.06 8.24
N LEU A 65 1.42 -6.68 7.37
CA LEU A 65 2.49 -5.74 7.65
C LEU A 65 1.97 -4.29 7.63
N PRO A 66 2.74 -3.33 8.19
CA PRO A 66 2.49 -1.91 7.99
C PRO A 66 2.41 -1.54 6.50
N SER A 67 1.72 -0.43 6.19
CA SER A 67 1.66 0.13 4.83
C SER A 67 3.05 0.35 4.24
N ALA A 68 3.17 0.35 2.91
CA ALA A 68 4.46 0.54 2.27
C ALA A 68 5.06 1.92 2.61
N THR A 69 4.24 2.95 2.79
CA THR A 69 4.73 4.26 3.27
C THR A 69 5.39 4.16 4.64
N ALA A 70 4.82 3.35 5.54
CA ALA A 70 5.39 3.03 6.85
C ALA A 70 6.69 2.22 6.69
N MET A 71 6.71 1.21 5.83
CA MET A 71 7.92 0.45 5.52
C MET A 71 9.03 1.34 4.96
N GLY A 72 8.72 2.28 4.07
CA GLY A 72 9.66 3.28 3.56
C GLY A 72 10.19 4.19 4.67
N ALA A 73 9.35 4.52 5.65
CA ALA A 73 9.75 5.33 6.81
C ALA A 73 10.80 4.64 7.70
N THR A 74 11.02 3.34 7.54
CA THR A 74 12.09 2.62 8.27
C THR A 74 13.48 2.99 7.76
N PHE A 75 13.64 3.36 6.48
CA PHE A 75 14.92 3.49 5.76
C PHE A 75 15.86 2.28 6.00
N ASP A 76 15.28 1.07 6.14
CA ASP A 76 16.03 -0.13 6.49
C ASP A 76 15.89 -1.20 5.40
N THR A 77 16.87 -1.22 4.49
CA THR A 77 16.90 -2.18 3.38
C THR A 77 17.11 -3.62 3.87
N ARG A 78 17.76 -3.83 5.02
CA ARG A 78 17.93 -5.18 5.59
C ARG A 78 16.60 -5.70 6.12
N LEU A 79 15.85 -4.85 6.79
CA LEU A 79 14.49 -5.16 7.24
C LEU A 79 13.57 -5.46 6.05
N MET A 80 13.70 -4.74 4.93
CA MET A 80 12.94 -5.03 3.71
C MET A 80 13.27 -6.40 3.12
N ARG A 81 14.52 -6.84 3.18
CA ARG A 81 14.88 -8.21 2.78
C ARG A 81 14.24 -9.26 3.69
N SER A 82 14.18 -9.01 5.00
CA SER A 82 13.46 -9.87 5.95
C SER A 82 11.96 -9.92 5.67
N VAL A 83 11.36 -8.77 5.36
CA VAL A 83 9.95 -8.67 4.91
C VAL A 83 9.74 -9.52 3.65
N GLY A 84 10.59 -9.37 2.64
CA GLY A 84 10.49 -10.16 1.41
C GLY A 84 10.58 -11.67 1.66
N ASN A 85 11.51 -12.09 2.53
CA ASN A 85 11.64 -13.49 2.93
C ASN A 85 10.36 -14.04 3.59
N MET A 86 9.74 -13.27 4.50
CA MET A 86 8.49 -13.65 5.15
C MET A 86 7.34 -13.72 4.15
N LEU A 87 7.24 -12.75 3.24
CA LEU A 87 6.16 -12.71 2.26
C LEU A 87 6.27 -13.82 1.23
N ALA A 88 7.48 -14.26 0.87
CA ALA A 88 7.62 -15.47 0.07
C ALA A 88 7.15 -16.73 0.81
N ALA A 89 7.43 -16.84 2.11
CA ALA A 89 6.90 -17.94 2.92
C ALA A 89 5.35 -17.91 2.93
N GLU A 90 4.75 -16.76 3.23
CA GLU A 90 3.29 -16.57 3.19
C GLU A 90 2.68 -16.88 1.81
N THR A 91 3.41 -16.56 0.73
CA THR A 91 2.97 -16.84 -0.66
C THR A 91 2.97 -18.35 -0.93
N ILE A 92 4.02 -19.05 -0.52
CA ILE A 92 4.15 -20.52 -0.64
C ILE A 92 3.09 -21.22 0.20
N GLU A 93 2.86 -20.77 1.42
CA GLU A 93 1.85 -21.32 2.34
C GLU A 93 0.43 -21.22 1.79
N LYS A 94 0.18 -20.27 0.87
CA LYS A 94 -1.10 -20.08 0.17
C LYS A 94 -1.14 -20.78 -1.18
N GLY A 95 -0.15 -21.63 -1.50
CA GLY A 95 -0.08 -22.36 -2.76
C GLY A 95 0.21 -21.49 -3.98
N CYS A 96 0.73 -20.28 -3.78
CA CYS A 96 0.98 -19.29 -4.83
C CYS A 96 2.48 -19.22 -5.20
N GLN A 97 2.77 -18.71 -6.40
CA GLN A 97 4.14 -18.61 -6.94
C GLN A 97 4.53 -17.19 -7.35
N ILE A 98 3.55 -16.28 -7.44
CA ILE A 98 3.76 -14.90 -7.85
C ILE A 98 3.12 -13.98 -6.81
N LEU A 99 3.94 -13.15 -6.16
CA LEU A 99 3.48 -12.07 -5.30
C LEU A 99 3.39 -10.76 -6.12
N LEU A 100 2.20 -10.17 -6.19
CA LEU A 100 1.94 -8.94 -6.95
C LEU A 100 2.40 -7.69 -6.19
N ALA A 101 3.72 -7.57 -6.07
CA ALA A 101 4.43 -6.62 -5.22
C ALA A 101 5.90 -6.44 -5.67
N PRO A 102 6.62 -5.43 -5.14
CA PRO A 102 6.11 -4.29 -4.38
C PRO A 102 5.54 -3.21 -5.30
N THR A 103 4.77 -2.29 -4.72
CA THR A 103 4.31 -1.08 -5.41
C THR A 103 5.34 0.04 -5.20
N VAL A 104 5.86 0.62 -6.30
CA VAL A 104 7.00 1.56 -6.28
C VAL A 104 6.74 2.89 -6.99
N CYS A 105 5.48 3.13 -7.38
CA CYS A 105 5.04 4.45 -7.85
C CYS A 105 5.32 5.50 -6.77
N LEU A 106 5.41 6.78 -7.14
CA LEU A 106 5.81 7.82 -6.20
C LEU A 106 4.60 8.68 -5.83
N GLN A 107 4.52 9.09 -4.57
CA GLN A 107 3.48 10.00 -4.08
C GLN A 107 3.75 11.43 -4.58
N ARG A 108 3.67 11.63 -5.90
CA ARG A 108 3.72 12.94 -6.57
C ARG A 108 2.74 13.92 -5.93
N SER A 109 1.55 13.41 -5.61
CA SER A 109 0.50 14.11 -4.87
C SER A 109 0.26 13.39 -3.55
N PRO A 110 0.04 14.11 -2.44
CA PRO A 110 -0.40 13.49 -1.19
C PRO A 110 -1.85 12.96 -1.25
N LEU A 111 -2.62 13.31 -2.28
CA LEU A 111 -4.05 12.94 -2.39
C LEU A 111 -4.31 11.58 -3.02
N ILE A 112 -3.30 10.94 -3.62
CA ILE A 112 -3.45 9.63 -4.25
C ILE A 112 -3.99 8.59 -3.26
N GLY A 113 -5.08 7.90 -3.60
CA GLY A 113 -5.69 6.95 -2.66
C GLY A 113 -4.87 5.67 -2.43
N ARG A 114 -4.02 5.27 -3.38
CA ARG A 114 -3.02 4.19 -3.21
C ARG A 114 -1.67 4.69 -2.71
N GLY A 115 -1.58 5.93 -2.20
CA GLY A 115 -0.31 6.46 -1.71
C GLY A 115 0.28 5.65 -0.57
N PHE A 116 -0.56 5.11 0.32
CA PHE A 116 -0.14 4.20 1.39
C PHE A 116 0.58 2.94 0.88
N GLU A 117 0.32 2.55 -0.37
CA GLU A 117 0.82 1.31 -0.98
C GLU A 117 2.23 1.46 -1.59
N ALA A 118 2.75 2.68 -1.70
CA ALA A 118 4.10 2.95 -2.17
C ALA A 118 5.08 3.35 -1.05
N PHE A 119 6.39 3.12 -1.23
CA PHE A 119 7.38 3.36 -0.16
C PHE A 119 7.56 4.83 0.23
N GLY A 120 7.57 5.76 -0.73
CA GLY A 120 7.82 7.17 -0.45
C GLY A 120 8.03 8.00 -1.72
N GLU A 121 8.16 9.31 -1.53
CA GLU A 121 8.19 10.29 -2.63
C GLU A 121 9.53 10.34 -3.37
N ASP A 122 10.58 9.73 -2.81
CA ASP A 122 11.92 9.78 -3.36
C ASP A 122 12.28 8.51 -4.15
N PRO A 123 12.73 8.63 -5.41
CA PRO A 123 13.02 7.48 -6.25
C PRO A 123 14.19 6.60 -5.76
N ILE A 124 15.19 7.18 -5.08
CA ILE A 124 16.30 6.39 -4.51
C ILE A 124 15.82 5.60 -3.32
N LEU A 125 15.06 6.22 -2.40
CA LEU A 125 14.45 5.49 -1.28
C LEU A 125 13.59 4.33 -1.81
N SER A 126 12.61 4.63 -2.66
CA SER A 126 11.67 3.63 -3.17
C SER A 126 12.35 2.51 -3.97
N GLY A 127 13.32 2.84 -4.82
CA GLY A 127 14.07 1.84 -5.59
C GLY A 127 14.94 0.92 -4.72
N MET A 128 15.63 1.46 -3.70
CA MET A 128 16.48 0.65 -2.82
C MET A 128 15.66 -0.24 -1.87
N MET A 129 14.56 0.27 -1.32
CA MET A 129 13.64 -0.51 -0.48
C MET A 129 13.00 -1.65 -1.28
N ALA A 130 12.53 -1.35 -2.50
CA ALA A 130 11.98 -2.36 -3.40
C ALA A 130 12.99 -3.42 -3.80
N SER A 131 14.24 -3.04 -4.06
CA SER A 131 15.29 -3.98 -4.47
C SER A 131 15.54 -5.06 -3.41
N GLU A 132 15.71 -4.67 -2.14
CA GLU A 132 15.93 -5.66 -1.08
C GLU A 132 14.66 -6.46 -0.74
N TYR A 133 13.48 -5.84 -0.81
CA TYR A 133 12.20 -6.58 -0.74
C TYR A 133 12.15 -7.69 -1.80
N ILE A 134 12.44 -7.34 -3.06
CA ILE A 134 12.39 -8.28 -4.19
C ILE A 134 13.45 -9.38 -4.04
N ASN A 135 14.67 -9.03 -3.62
CA ASN A 135 15.71 -10.01 -3.32
C ASN A 135 15.25 -11.03 -2.27
N GLY A 136 14.66 -10.57 -1.17
CA GLY A 136 14.12 -11.44 -0.13
C GLY A 136 13.02 -12.39 -0.63
N VAL A 137 12.13 -11.93 -1.50
CA VAL A 137 11.08 -12.78 -2.08
C VAL A 137 11.68 -13.83 -3.03
N GLN A 138 12.53 -13.41 -3.96
CA GLN A 138 13.08 -14.28 -5.01
C GLN A 138 14.08 -15.31 -4.49
N GLU A 139 14.77 -15.03 -3.38
CA GLU A 139 15.64 -15.99 -2.67
C GLU A 139 14.93 -17.27 -2.25
N LYS A 140 13.60 -17.19 -2.05
CA LYS A 140 12.75 -18.32 -1.66
C LYS A 140 12.03 -18.96 -2.85
N GLY A 141 12.38 -18.57 -4.08
CA GLY A 141 11.81 -19.15 -5.30
C GLY A 141 10.40 -18.67 -5.63
N VAL A 142 9.97 -17.55 -5.08
CA VAL A 142 8.70 -16.87 -5.41
C VAL A 142 9.01 -15.69 -6.34
N ALA A 143 8.20 -15.48 -7.37
CA ALA A 143 8.34 -14.32 -8.23
C ALA A 143 7.71 -13.08 -7.58
N THR A 144 8.32 -11.92 -7.83
CA THR A 144 7.68 -10.62 -7.63
C THR A 144 7.15 -10.09 -8.96
N SER A 145 6.03 -9.37 -8.91
CA SER A 145 5.54 -8.53 -10.00
C SER A 145 5.57 -7.06 -9.54
N ILE A 146 6.70 -6.40 -9.75
CA ILE A 146 6.89 -4.99 -9.36
C ILE A 146 5.90 -4.11 -10.12
N LYS A 147 5.21 -3.20 -9.41
CA LYS A 147 4.05 -2.49 -9.95
C LYS A 147 3.94 -1.01 -9.54
N HIS A 148 3.18 -0.18 -10.25
CA HIS A 148 2.64 -0.40 -11.59
C HIS A 148 3.51 0.37 -12.59
N TYR A 149 4.00 -0.32 -13.61
CA TYR A 149 4.95 0.17 -14.58
C TYR A 149 4.23 0.94 -15.71
N ALA A 150 4.25 2.27 -15.73
CA ALA A 150 4.87 3.22 -14.79
C ALA A 150 3.90 4.34 -14.39
N ALA A 151 4.32 5.25 -13.49
CA ALA A 151 3.64 6.51 -13.15
C ALA A 151 2.15 6.38 -12.72
N HIS A 152 1.79 5.32 -12.01
CA HIS A 152 0.42 5.14 -11.49
C HIS A 152 0.19 5.99 -10.24
N ASP A 153 0.21 7.30 -10.43
CA ASP A 153 0.23 8.27 -9.34
C ASP A 153 -1.17 8.89 -9.08
N GLN A 154 -2.22 8.30 -9.67
CA GLN A 154 -3.64 8.65 -9.47
C GLN A 154 -4.49 7.37 -9.62
N SER A 155 -5.49 7.19 -8.76
CA SER A 155 -6.25 5.92 -8.68
C SER A 155 -7.64 6.00 -9.31
N TYR A 156 -8.33 7.13 -9.18
CA TYR A 156 -9.70 7.27 -9.65
C TYR A 156 -9.75 7.16 -11.18
N MET A 157 -10.58 6.27 -11.73
CA MET A 157 -10.79 6.02 -13.18
C MET A 157 -9.50 6.03 -14.05
N SER A 158 -8.44 5.40 -13.58
CA SER A 158 -7.11 5.50 -14.21
C SER A 158 -7.02 5.05 -15.68
N PRO A 159 -7.82 4.10 -16.24
CA PRO A 159 -7.72 3.75 -17.67
C PRO A 159 -8.03 4.88 -18.65
N GLU A 160 -8.81 5.86 -18.23
CA GLU A 160 -9.19 7.00 -19.08
C GLU A 160 -8.08 8.06 -19.13
N ASP A 161 -7.16 8.02 -18.17
CA ASP A 161 -6.14 9.05 -18.00
C ASP A 161 -5.09 9.02 -19.12
N ASP A 162 -4.61 10.21 -19.49
CA ASP A 162 -3.51 10.42 -20.44
C ASP A 162 -2.54 11.43 -19.84
N LEU A 163 -1.43 10.92 -19.33
CA LEU A 163 -0.35 11.69 -18.73
C LEU A 163 0.49 12.35 -19.82
N LYS A 164 0.65 13.66 -19.75
CA LYS A 164 1.60 14.44 -20.53
C LYS A 164 2.79 14.77 -19.66
N VAL A 165 3.90 14.09 -19.94
CA VAL A 165 5.09 14.07 -19.10
C VAL A 165 6.35 14.07 -19.96
N ALA A 166 7.33 14.89 -19.59
CA ALA A 166 8.63 14.96 -20.24
C ALA A 166 9.42 13.66 -20.01
N GLU A 167 10.30 13.29 -20.94
CA GLU A 167 11.11 12.08 -20.79
C GLU A 167 12.04 12.20 -19.58
N ARG A 168 12.63 13.39 -19.36
CA ARG A 168 13.45 13.67 -18.18
C ARG A 168 12.72 13.34 -16.88
N THR A 169 11.46 13.74 -16.77
CA THR A 169 10.62 13.46 -15.59
C THR A 169 10.34 11.97 -15.44
N LEU A 170 10.02 11.27 -16.53
CA LEU A 170 9.87 9.82 -16.47
C LEU A 170 11.17 9.15 -16.02
N ARG A 171 12.31 9.51 -16.59
CA ARG A 171 13.63 8.89 -16.34
C ARG A 171 14.15 9.14 -14.93
N GLU A 172 14.08 10.39 -14.45
CA GLU A 172 14.63 10.78 -13.14
C GLU A 172 13.70 10.48 -11.97
N VAL A 173 12.39 10.32 -12.21
CA VAL A 173 11.38 10.19 -11.15
C VAL A 173 10.63 8.86 -11.27
N HIS A 174 9.76 8.69 -12.26
CA HIS A 174 8.78 7.59 -12.24
C HIS A 174 9.34 6.23 -12.70
N LEU A 175 10.42 6.22 -13.49
CA LEU A 175 11.10 5.02 -13.97
C LEU A 175 12.30 4.64 -13.11
N LEU A 176 12.90 5.59 -12.40
CA LEU A 176 14.12 5.36 -11.64
C LEU A 176 13.97 4.26 -10.56
N PRO A 177 12.87 4.17 -9.77
CA PRO A 177 12.67 3.06 -8.83
C PRO A 177 12.70 1.69 -9.51
N PHE A 178 12.07 1.57 -10.69
CA PHE A 178 12.07 0.34 -11.49
C PHE A 178 13.45 0.03 -12.06
N GLN A 179 14.17 1.05 -12.55
CA GLN A 179 15.53 0.91 -13.07
C GLN A 179 16.49 0.40 -11.98
N LEU A 180 16.39 0.96 -10.77
CA LEU A 180 17.15 0.51 -9.60
C LEU A 180 16.79 -0.91 -9.20
N ALA A 181 15.50 -1.28 -9.24
CA ALA A 181 15.09 -2.65 -9.00
C ALA A 181 15.68 -3.63 -10.03
N VAL A 182 15.70 -3.28 -11.33
CA VAL A 182 16.37 -4.10 -12.36
C VAL A 182 17.86 -4.26 -12.05
N LYS A 183 18.53 -3.18 -11.66
CA LYS A 183 19.95 -3.18 -11.29
C LYS A 183 20.27 -4.10 -10.12
N HIS A 184 19.53 -3.96 -9.03
CA HIS A 184 19.91 -4.52 -7.75
C HIS A 184 19.19 -5.83 -7.42
N ALA A 185 18.08 -6.12 -8.09
CA ALA A 185 17.23 -7.27 -7.77
C ALA A 185 16.73 -8.09 -8.96
N LYS A 186 16.79 -7.55 -10.19
CA LYS A 186 16.34 -8.21 -11.43
C LYS A 186 14.96 -8.90 -11.26
N PRO A 187 13.88 -8.12 -11.05
CA PRO A 187 12.56 -8.68 -10.74
C PRO A 187 12.13 -9.66 -11.82
N TRP A 188 11.53 -10.79 -11.44
CA TRP A 188 11.18 -11.83 -12.41
C TRP A 188 9.94 -11.50 -13.22
N SER A 189 9.09 -10.61 -12.71
CA SER A 189 7.99 -10.03 -13.47
C SER A 189 7.73 -8.56 -13.15
N PHE A 190 7.04 -7.90 -14.06
CA PHE A 190 6.55 -6.52 -13.96
C PHE A 190 5.05 -6.50 -14.25
N MET A 191 4.32 -5.59 -13.61
CA MET A 191 2.91 -5.32 -13.93
C MET A 191 2.76 -3.92 -14.52
N THR A 192 2.12 -3.79 -15.69
CA THR A 192 1.90 -2.49 -16.34
C THR A 192 0.81 -1.68 -15.63
N SER A 193 0.91 -0.35 -15.66
CA SER A 193 -0.17 0.55 -15.20
C SER A 193 -1.44 0.48 -16.06
N TYR A 194 -2.50 1.12 -15.60
CA TYR A 194 -3.78 1.24 -16.32
C TYR A 194 -3.85 2.38 -17.35
N HIS A 195 -3.19 3.51 -17.10
CA HIS A 195 -3.40 4.76 -17.85
C HIS A 195 -2.55 4.84 -19.12
N ARG A 196 -2.69 5.95 -19.86
CA ARG A 196 -1.83 6.29 -20.99
C ARG A 196 -0.71 7.23 -20.58
N ILE A 197 0.48 6.99 -21.13
CA ILE A 197 1.60 7.92 -21.06
C ILE A 197 1.84 8.46 -22.46
N ASN A 198 1.76 9.78 -22.61
CA ASN A 198 1.93 10.51 -23.86
C ASN A 198 1.06 9.96 -25.00
N GLY A 199 -0.16 9.53 -24.69
CA GLY A 199 -1.19 9.12 -25.65
C GLY A 199 -1.35 7.61 -25.88
N VAL A 200 -0.49 6.77 -25.31
CA VAL A 200 -0.51 5.31 -25.51
C VAL A 200 -0.65 4.60 -24.16
N HIS A 201 -1.54 3.62 -24.07
CA HIS A 201 -1.74 2.86 -22.82
C HIS A 201 -0.46 2.11 -22.46
N THR A 202 -0.11 2.09 -21.18
CA THR A 202 1.17 1.49 -20.74
C THR A 202 1.29 0.02 -21.13
N SER A 203 0.18 -0.73 -21.23
CA SER A 203 0.17 -2.12 -21.68
C SER A 203 0.42 -2.33 -23.19
N GLU A 204 0.41 -1.26 -23.99
CA GLU A 204 0.69 -1.26 -25.43
C GLU A 204 1.78 -0.26 -25.84
N ASN A 205 2.50 0.31 -24.87
CA ASN A 205 3.54 1.29 -25.11
C ASN A 205 4.87 0.61 -25.45
N GLU A 206 5.23 0.54 -26.74
CA GLU A 206 6.48 -0.10 -27.21
C GLU A 206 7.74 0.59 -26.65
N TRP A 207 7.72 1.91 -26.51
CA TRP A 207 8.85 2.67 -25.95
C TRP A 207 9.13 2.23 -24.51
N LEU A 208 8.08 2.11 -23.69
CA LEU A 208 8.20 1.66 -22.31
C LEU A 208 8.56 0.16 -22.23
N ASN A 209 7.76 -0.70 -22.86
CA ASN A 209 7.78 -2.14 -22.63
C ASN A 209 8.90 -2.85 -23.38
N THR A 210 9.30 -2.35 -24.54
CA THR A 210 10.33 -2.97 -25.38
C THR A 210 11.62 -2.14 -25.41
N GLN A 211 11.54 -0.84 -25.72
CA GLN A 211 12.75 -0.04 -25.89
C GLN A 211 13.47 0.19 -24.55
N ILE A 212 12.78 0.64 -23.51
CA ILE A 212 13.36 0.84 -22.20
C ILE A 212 13.59 -0.50 -21.50
N LEU A 213 12.50 -1.21 -21.20
CA LEU A 213 12.58 -2.36 -20.29
C LEU A 213 13.43 -3.51 -20.86
N ARG A 214 13.18 -3.94 -22.10
CA ARG A 214 13.89 -5.08 -22.71
C ARG A 214 15.24 -4.70 -23.30
N ARG A 215 15.30 -3.65 -24.12
CA ARG A 215 16.51 -3.32 -24.91
C ARG A 215 17.50 -2.48 -24.11
N GLU A 216 17.05 -1.41 -23.48
CA GLU A 216 17.94 -0.49 -22.78
C GLU A 216 18.39 -1.06 -21.43
N TRP A 217 17.46 -1.52 -20.60
CA TRP A 217 17.79 -2.07 -19.27
C TRP A 217 18.19 -3.55 -19.31
N GLY A 218 18.02 -4.23 -20.45
CA GLY A 218 18.41 -5.62 -20.63
C GLY A 218 17.58 -6.61 -19.77
N TRP A 219 16.36 -6.25 -19.40
CA TRP A 219 15.53 -7.08 -18.54
C TRP A 219 14.86 -8.24 -19.31
N ASP A 220 14.88 -9.44 -18.71
CA ASP A 220 14.53 -10.69 -19.39
C ASP A 220 13.40 -11.50 -18.70
N GLY A 221 12.61 -10.87 -17.81
CA GLY A 221 11.49 -11.46 -17.08
C GLY A 221 10.15 -11.49 -17.82
N LEU A 222 9.02 -11.57 -17.11
CA LEU A 222 7.66 -11.58 -17.66
C LEU A 222 6.92 -10.26 -17.41
N LEU A 223 6.32 -9.65 -18.43
CA LEU A 223 5.49 -8.45 -18.31
C LEU A 223 4.00 -8.84 -18.34
N MET A 224 3.28 -8.62 -17.23
CA MET A 224 1.84 -8.86 -17.14
C MET A 224 1.06 -7.54 -17.13
N SER A 225 -0.21 -7.61 -17.51
CA SER A 225 -1.12 -6.49 -17.31
C SER A 225 -1.53 -6.40 -15.84
N ASP A 226 -1.95 -5.21 -15.42
CA ASP A 226 -2.86 -5.11 -14.28
C ASP A 226 -4.24 -5.69 -14.66
N TRP A 227 -5.11 -5.91 -13.68
CA TRP A 227 -6.38 -6.63 -13.84
C TRP A 227 -7.37 -5.86 -14.73
N GLY A 228 -7.55 -6.35 -15.96
CA GLY A 228 -8.36 -5.69 -16.97
C GLY A 228 -7.64 -4.53 -17.68
N GLY A 229 -6.35 -4.33 -17.41
CA GLY A 229 -5.51 -3.26 -17.96
C GLY A 229 -4.98 -3.54 -19.38
N VAL A 230 -5.76 -4.20 -20.22
CA VAL A 230 -5.43 -4.47 -21.64
C VAL A 230 -6.48 -3.82 -22.52
N PHE A 231 -6.05 -3.11 -23.56
CA PHE A 231 -6.91 -2.25 -24.37
C PHE A 231 -6.86 -2.55 -25.88
N SER A 232 -6.08 -3.55 -26.26
CA SER A 232 -5.88 -3.96 -27.65
C SER A 232 -5.37 -5.40 -27.73
N THR A 233 -5.55 -6.03 -28.90
CA THR A 233 -5.01 -7.36 -29.17
C THR A 233 -3.61 -7.28 -29.77
N ALA A 234 -3.47 -6.65 -30.94
CA ALA A 234 -2.23 -6.70 -31.72
C ALA A 234 -1.19 -5.71 -31.19
N GLU A 235 -1.62 -4.52 -30.81
CA GLU A 235 -0.78 -3.43 -30.33
C GLU A 235 -0.11 -3.84 -29.00
N ALA A 236 -0.87 -4.32 -28.01
CA ALA A 236 -0.34 -4.78 -26.73
C ALA A 236 0.69 -5.93 -26.86
N ILE A 237 0.38 -6.97 -27.65
CA ILE A 237 1.29 -8.13 -27.78
C ILE A 237 2.56 -7.79 -28.58
N ASN A 238 2.45 -6.92 -29.58
CA ASN A 238 3.59 -6.44 -30.37
C ASN A 238 4.47 -5.50 -29.55
N ALA A 239 3.89 -4.71 -28.64
CA ALA A 239 4.63 -3.80 -27.75
C ALA A 239 5.42 -4.52 -26.64
N GLY A 240 5.15 -5.82 -26.39
CA GLY A 240 5.91 -6.64 -25.45
C GLY A 240 5.14 -7.11 -24.21
N LEU A 241 3.82 -6.88 -24.12
CA LEU A 241 3.00 -7.43 -23.03
C LEU A 241 2.91 -8.96 -23.14
N ASP A 242 3.44 -9.69 -22.17
CA ASP A 242 3.51 -11.14 -22.21
C ASP A 242 2.21 -11.81 -21.73
N LEU A 243 1.63 -11.36 -20.61
CA LEU A 243 0.48 -12.01 -19.97
C LEU A 243 -0.69 -11.04 -19.73
N GLU A 244 -1.89 -11.37 -20.22
CA GLU A 244 -3.15 -10.67 -19.88
C GLU A 244 -3.76 -11.27 -18.61
N MET A 245 -4.08 -10.44 -17.63
CA MET A 245 -4.81 -10.81 -16.42
C MET A 245 -6.04 -9.91 -16.23
N PRO A 246 -7.14 -10.40 -15.62
CA PRO A 246 -7.42 -11.81 -15.28
C PRO A 246 -7.89 -12.64 -16.49
N GLY A 247 -8.15 -13.93 -16.25
CA GLY A 247 -8.95 -14.78 -17.13
C GLY A 247 -10.46 -14.73 -16.82
N PRO A 248 -11.32 -15.21 -17.74
CA PRO A 248 -10.99 -15.60 -19.10
C PRO A 248 -10.64 -14.37 -19.95
N SER A 249 -9.75 -14.56 -20.92
CA SER A 249 -9.24 -13.49 -21.78
C SER A 249 -10.34 -12.75 -22.54
N ARG A 250 -10.21 -11.42 -22.63
CA ARG A 250 -11.03 -10.59 -23.52
C ARG A 250 -10.34 -10.33 -24.86
N TRP A 251 -9.00 -10.23 -24.85
CA TRP A 251 -8.23 -9.74 -26.00
C TRP A 251 -7.41 -10.82 -26.73
N ARG A 252 -7.12 -11.93 -26.05
CA ARG A 252 -6.18 -12.97 -26.47
C ARG A 252 -6.80 -14.34 -26.62
N GLY A 253 -8.11 -14.43 -26.82
CA GLY A 253 -8.78 -15.62 -27.36
C GLY A 253 -8.85 -15.58 -28.89
N ASP A 254 -10.06 -15.70 -29.43
CA ASP A 254 -10.34 -15.68 -30.87
C ASP A 254 -9.78 -14.44 -31.58
N LEU A 255 -9.75 -13.28 -30.90
CA LEU A 255 -9.19 -12.05 -31.46
C LEU A 255 -7.70 -12.17 -31.80
N LEU A 256 -6.90 -12.85 -30.97
CA LEU A 256 -5.48 -13.06 -31.25
C LEU A 256 -5.27 -14.07 -32.38
N HIS A 257 -6.12 -15.09 -32.48
CA HIS A 257 -6.12 -15.99 -33.64
C HIS A 257 -6.41 -15.23 -34.95
N LEU A 258 -7.39 -14.32 -34.95
CA LEU A 258 -7.69 -13.47 -36.10
C LEU A 258 -6.54 -12.51 -36.41
N ALA A 259 -5.89 -11.93 -35.41
CA ALA A 259 -4.72 -11.07 -35.60
C ALA A 259 -3.53 -11.82 -36.21
N LEU A 260 -3.30 -13.07 -35.81
CA LEU A 260 -2.29 -13.96 -36.42
C LEU A 260 -2.65 -14.30 -37.87
N PHE A 261 -3.89 -14.72 -38.11
CA PHE A 261 -4.37 -15.07 -39.46
C PHE A 261 -4.27 -13.89 -40.43
N SER A 262 -4.62 -12.69 -39.97
CA SER A 262 -4.52 -11.44 -40.74
C SER A 262 -3.11 -10.84 -40.79
N ARG A 263 -2.10 -11.52 -40.22
CA ARG A 263 -0.68 -11.10 -40.17
C ARG A 263 -0.43 -9.76 -39.46
N LYS A 264 -1.34 -9.35 -38.58
CA LYS A 264 -1.12 -8.21 -37.65
C LYS A 264 -0.18 -8.58 -36.50
N VAL A 265 -0.15 -9.87 -36.16
CA VAL A 265 0.79 -10.47 -35.20
C VAL A 265 1.49 -11.63 -35.89
N THR A 266 2.78 -11.79 -35.64
CA THR A 266 3.56 -12.91 -36.18
C THR A 266 3.67 -14.04 -35.18
N LYS A 267 3.84 -15.28 -35.67
CA LYS A 267 4.09 -16.43 -34.79
C LYS A 267 5.33 -16.22 -33.91
N SER A 268 6.37 -15.56 -34.42
CA SER A 268 7.60 -15.28 -33.64
C SER A 268 7.33 -14.37 -32.45
N ILE A 269 6.42 -13.39 -32.59
CA ILE A 269 6.02 -12.52 -31.47
C ILE A 269 5.29 -13.36 -30.41
N ILE A 270 4.34 -14.21 -30.81
CA ILE A 270 3.67 -15.14 -29.89
C ILE A 270 4.69 -16.05 -29.18
N ASP A 271 5.62 -16.64 -29.93
CA ASP A 271 6.66 -17.52 -29.37
C ASP A 271 7.54 -16.76 -28.35
N GLU A 272 7.86 -15.49 -28.60
CA GLU A 272 8.64 -14.66 -27.69
C GLU A 272 7.89 -14.34 -26.39
N ARG A 273 6.59 -14.05 -26.46
CA ARG A 273 5.77 -13.84 -25.25
C ARG A 273 5.65 -15.13 -24.43
N VAL A 274 5.39 -16.26 -25.08
CA VAL A 274 5.27 -17.58 -24.42
C VAL A 274 6.60 -17.98 -23.78
N ARG A 275 7.73 -17.66 -24.42
CA ARG A 275 9.06 -17.88 -23.85
C ARG A 275 9.19 -17.29 -22.45
N ASN A 276 8.67 -16.08 -22.24
CA ASN A 276 8.77 -15.39 -20.95
C ASN A 276 7.89 -16.05 -19.88
N VAL A 277 6.72 -16.58 -20.26
CA VAL A 277 5.87 -17.40 -19.37
C VAL A 277 6.60 -18.67 -18.93
N VAL A 278 7.18 -19.42 -19.87
CA VAL A 278 7.90 -20.67 -19.56
C VAL A 278 9.19 -20.40 -18.78
N LYS A 279 9.88 -19.28 -19.04
CA LYS A 279 11.01 -18.84 -18.21
C LYS A 279 10.59 -18.59 -16.77
N LEU A 280 9.45 -17.93 -16.54
CA LEU A 280 8.94 -17.68 -15.20
C LEU A 280 8.61 -19.01 -14.48
N VAL A 281 7.96 -19.94 -15.16
CA VAL A 281 7.70 -21.31 -14.68
C VAL A 281 8.99 -21.99 -14.20
N ASN A 282 10.10 -21.82 -14.92
CA ASN A 282 11.39 -22.37 -14.53
C ASN A 282 12.00 -21.66 -13.32
N ARG A 283 11.81 -20.34 -13.18
CA ARG A 283 12.35 -19.56 -12.05
C ARG A 283 11.64 -19.89 -10.74
N VAL A 284 10.33 -20.15 -10.79
CA VAL A 284 9.51 -20.39 -9.58
C VAL A 284 9.33 -21.88 -9.23
N GLN A 285 10.11 -22.79 -9.84
CA GLN A 285 10.08 -24.22 -9.52
C GLN A 285 10.10 -24.54 -8.02
N PRO A 286 10.90 -23.87 -7.16
CA PRO A 286 10.88 -24.16 -5.73
C PRO A 286 9.51 -23.95 -5.06
N ALA A 287 8.75 -22.94 -5.51
CA ALA A 287 7.40 -22.66 -4.98
C ALA A 287 6.32 -23.56 -5.62
N ILE A 288 6.57 -24.13 -6.80
CA ILE A 288 5.65 -25.06 -7.47
C ILE A 288 5.53 -26.39 -6.72
N GLU A 289 6.55 -26.79 -5.95
CA GLU A 289 6.50 -28.05 -5.17
C GLU A 289 5.53 -27.98 -3.98
N HIS A 290 4.95 -26.80 -3.70
CA HIS A 290 4.06 -26.50 -2.58
C HIS A 290 2.69 -25.98 -3.06
N THR A 291 1.96 -26.77 -3.86
CA THR A 291 0.65 -26.34 -4.41
C THR A 291 -0.53 -26.44 -3.43
N THR A 292 -0.36 -27.14 -2.31
CA THR A 292 -1.42 -27.30 -1.30
C THR A 292 -1.20 -26.29 -0.18
N PRO A 293 -2.18 -25.43 0.13
CA PRO A 293 -2.07 -24.50 1.25
C PRO A 293 -1.74 -25.24 2.56
N ASN A 294 -0.83 -24.67 3.35
CA ASN A 294 -0.47 -25.20 4.66
C ASN A 294 -0.95 -24.28 5.77
N GLU A 295 -2.13 -24.57 6.32
CA GLU A 295 -2.74 -23.77 7.38
C GLU A 295 -1.93 -23.81 8.69
N GLU A 296 -1.16 -24.87 8.95
CA GLU A 296 -0.33 -25.03 10.16
C GLU A 296 0.95 -24.16 10.14
N ALA A 297 1.40 -23.71 8.96
CA ALA A 297 2.58 -22.85 8.80
C ALA A 297 2.26 -21.34 8.94
N GLY A 298 0.99 -20.99 9.18
CA GLY A 298 0.47 -19.62 9.23
C GLY A 298 1.04 -18.75 10.36
N ASP A 299 0.24 -18.45 11.38
CA ASP A 299 0.58 -17.45 12.39
C ASP A 299 1.66 -17.93 13.39
N THR A 300 2.89 -17.41 13.26
CA THR A 300 4.04 -17.85 14.08
C THR A 300 4.66 -16.71 14.89
N PRO A 301 5.26 -16.98 16.07
CA PRO A 301 5.93 -15.95 16.86
C PRO A 301 6.98 -15.15 16.09
N THR A 302 7.69 -15.76 15.14
CA THR A 302 8.68 -15.08 14.30
C THR A 302 8.03 -14.09 13.33
N LYS A 303 6.92 -14.46 12.68
CA LYS A 303 6.16 -13.55 11.81
C LYS A 303 5.57 -12.39 12.61
N ARG A 304 4.96 -12.68 13.77
CA ARG A 304 4.43 -11.66 14.69
C ARG A 304 5.53 -10.68 15.12
N ALA A 305 6.70 -11.19 15.51
CA ALA A 305 7.84 -10.37 15.90
C ALA A 305 8.33 -9.47 14.76
N LEU A 306 8.40 -9.98 13.53
CA LEU A 306 8.77 -9.17 12.37
C LEU A 306 7.72 -8.11 12.04
N CYS A 307 6.43 -8.43 12.07
CA CYS A 307 5.36 -7.44 11.90
C CYS A 307 5.47 -6.30 12.93
N ARG A 308 5.75 -6.66 14.19
CA ARG A 308 5.95 -5.70 15.28
C ARG A 308 7.22 -4.87 15.06
N GLU A 309 8.34 -5.48 14.66
CA GLU A 309 9.61 -4.80 14.37
C GLU A 309 9.45 -3.76 13.25
N VAL A 310 8.76 -4.12 12.15
CA VAL A 310 8.47 -3.19 11.05
C VAL A 310 7.57 -2.06 11.53
N ALA A 311 6.53 -2.36 12.31
CA ALA A 311 5.62 -1.35 12.84
C ALA A 311 6.36 -0.37 13.78
N GLN A 312 7.14 -0.87 14.74
CA GLN A 312 7.96 -0.06 15.65
C GLN A 312 8.96 0.83 14.87
N GLY A 313 9.68 0.23 13.91
CA GLY A 313 10.71 0.90 13.13
C GLY A 313 10.16 1.93 12.14
N SER A 314 8.86 1.88 11.84
CA SER A 314 8.18 2.83 10.96
C SER A 314 7.65 4.08 11.67
N ILE A 315 7.37 3.99 12.97
CA ILE A 315 6.79 5.10 13.73
C ILE A 315 7.77 6.28 13.77
N VAL A 316 7.27 7.46 13.43
CA VAL A 316 8.04 8.71 13.39
C VAL A 316 7.61 9.61 14.54
N LEU A 317 8.54 9.93 15.44
CA LEU A 317 8.32 10.96 16.45
C LEU A 317 8.52 12.34 15.81
N LEU A 318 7.44 13.11 15.63
CA LEU A 318 7.49 14.41 14.95
C LEU A 318 7.75 15.57 15.92
N LYS A 319 7.20 15.50 17.14
CA LYS A 319 7.42 16.51 18.19
C LYS A 319 7.51 15.83 19.55
N ASN A 320 8.38 16.36 20.43
CA ASN A 320 8.46 15.98 21.85
C ASN A 320 9.04 17.14 22.68
N GLU A 321 8.50 18.35 22.50
CA GLU A 321 9.05 19.60 23.05
C GLU A 321 9.02 19.63 24.59
N ARG A 322 7.98 19.02 25.18
CA ARG A 322 7.81 18.93 26.64
C ARG A 322 8.50 17.71 27.26
N LYS A 323 9.16 16.86 26.44
CA LYS A 323 9.77 15.60 26.87
C LYS A 323 8.79 14.72 27.66
N VAL A 324 7.54 14.64 27.18
CA VAL A 324 6.51 13.76 27.76
C VAL A 324 6.88 12.30 27.48
N LEU A 325 7.42 12.04 26.30
CA LEU A 325 7.89 10.72 25.90
C LEU A 325 9.40 10.51 26.20
N PRO A 326 9.82 9.28 26.54
CA PRO A 326 8.99 8.11 26.77
C PRO A 326 8.24 8.15 28.11
N LEU A 327 7.08 7.49 28.17
CA LEU A 327 6.29 7.29 29.38
C LEU A 327 6.94 6.23 30.28
N ASP A 328 6.82 6.40 31.60
CA ASP A 328 7.27 5.43 32.59
C ASP A 328 6.08 4.56 33.05
N PRO A 329 6.03 3.27 32.67
CA PRO A 329 4.92 2.38 33.06
C PRO A 329 4.89 2.11 34.57
N SER A 330 6.01 2.32 35.29
CA SER A 330 6.09 2.16 36.74
C SER A 330 5.51 3.37 37.50
N ALA A 331 5.34 4.51 36.82
CA ALA A 331 4.72 5.69 37.40
C ALA A 331 3.25 5.41 37.79
N GLN A 332 2.81 6.05 38.87
CA GLN A 332 1.42 6.01 39.33
C GLN A 332 0.60 7.06 38.59
N GLN A 333 0.62 7.00 37.26
CA GLN A 333 -0.10 7.92 36.36
C GLN A 333 -1.38 7.27 35.84
N ILE A 334 -2.41 8.09 35.65
CA ILE A 334 -3.63 7.74 34.94
C ILE A 334 -3.50 8.22 33.49
N TYR A 335 -3.80 7.34 32.54
CA TYR A 335 -3.73 7.58 31.10
C TYR A 335 -5.12 7.71 30.51
N GLY A 336 -5.37 8.76 29.73
CA GLY A 336 -6.63 8.95 29.00
C GLY A 336 -6.47 8.58 27.55
N LEU A 337 -7.00 7.42 27.13
CA LEU A 337 -7.00 6.99 25.73
C LEU A 337 -8.21 7.59 25.02
N ILE A 338 -7.96 8.56 24.14
CA ILE A 338 -8.99 9.38 23.52
C ILE A 338 -8.96 9.18 22.00
N GLY A 339 -10.13 9.18 21.36
CA GLY A 339 -10.23 9.16 19.91
C GLY A 339 -10.62 7.80 19.31
N PRO A 340 -11.04 7.78 18.05
CA PRO A 340 -11.57 6.58 17.40
C PRO A 340 -10.51 5.49 17.20
N GLY A 341 -9.24 5.87 16.99
CA GLY A 341 -8.14 4.92 16.76
C GLY A 341 -7.79 4.05 17.97
N VAL A 342 -8.31 4.38 19.16
CA VAL A 342 -8.15 3.57 20.37
C VAL A 342 -8.83 2.20 20.24
N ILE A 343 -10.01 2.17 19.60
CA ILE A 343 -10.85 0.97 19.45
C ILE A 343 -10.86 0.50 17.98
N TYR A 344 -10.80 1.42 17.02
CA TYR A 344 -10.81 1.16 15.58
C TYR A 344 -9.50 1.64 14.95
N PRO A 345 -8.35 1.01 15.27
CA PRO A 345 -7.07 1.43 14.71
C PRO A 345 -7.06 1.23 13.19
N ALA A 346 -6.43 2.16 12.48
CA ALA A 346 -6.21 2.00 11.05
C ALA A 346 -5.00 1.08 10.81
N VAL A 347 -5.25 -0.13 10.31
CA VAL A 347 -4.23 -1.18 10.12
C VAL A 347 -3.73 -1.28 8.68
N SER A 348 -4.58 -0.92 7.71
CA SER A 348 -4.27 -0.94 6.28
C SER A 348 -5.08 0.13 5.54
N GLY A 349 -4.67 0.45 4.32
CA GLY A 349 -5.54 1.11 3.34
C GLY A 349 -6.38 0.07 2.59
N GLY A 350 -7.41 0.52 1.86
CA GLY A 350 -8.33 -0.38 1.17
C GLY A 350 -7.88 -0.80 -0.24
N GLY A 351 -8.52 -1.84 -0.78
CA GLY A 351 -8.31 -2.29 -2.17
C GLY A 351 -7.55 -3.61 -2.27
N SER A 352 -6.82 -3.80 -3.37
CA SER A 352 -6.03 -5.02 -3.64
C SER A 352 -4.89 -5.23 -2.66
N ALA A 353 -4.46 -4.22 -1.91
CA ALA A 353 -3.41 -4.38 -0.92
C ALA A 353 -3.92 -4.97 0.42
N ASP A 354 -5.23 -4.89 0.68
CA ASP A 354 -5.85 -5.36 1.90
C ASP A 354 -5.99 -6.90 1.95
N LEU A 355 -6.03 -7.45 3.17
CA LEU A 355 -6.23 -8.88 3.43
C LEU A 355 -6.87 -9.13 4.81
N ARG A 356 -7.25 -10.38 5.08
CA ARG A 356 -7.74 -10.81 6.39
C ARG A 356 -6.56 -11.09 7.33
N PRO A 357 -6.28 -10.26 8.35
CA PRO A 357 -5.16 -10.50 9.24
C PRO A 357 -5.46 -11.66 10.21
N TYR A 358 -4.43 -12.30 10.74
CA TYR A 358 -4.60 -13.30 11.81
C TYR A 358 -5.28 -12.73 13.05
N TYR A 359 -4.95 -11.47 13.38
CA TYR A 359 -5.56 -10.68 14.45
C TYR A 359 -5.25 -9.20 14.21
N VAL A 360 -5.84 -8.31 15.01
CA VAL A 360 -5.45 -6.91 15.09
C VAL A 360 -5.27 -6.56 16.55
N GLN A 361 -4.06 -6.18 16.94
CA GLN A 361 -3.81 -5.67 18.29
C GLN A 361 -4.33 -4.23 18.41
N LYS A 362 -5.37 -4.02 19.21
CA LYS A 362 -5.92 -2.68 19.47
C LYS A 362 -5.00 -1.88 20.41
N PRO A 363 -4.82 -0.56 20.19
CA PRO A 363 -4.07 0.29 21.12
C PRO A 363 -4.61 0.28 22.55
N LEU A 364 -5.94 0.20 22.72
CA LEU A 364 -6.57 0.06 24.04
C LEU A 364 -5.99 -1.12 24.82
N GLU A 365 -6.04 -2.31 24.21
CA GLU A 365 -5.59 -3.56 24.83
C GLU A 365 -4.09 -3.53 25.09
N ALA A 366 -3.30 -3.13 24.09
CA ALA A 366 -1.84 -3.08 24.21
C ALA A 366 -1.37 -2.13 25.31
N ILE A 367 -2.02 -0.98 25.49
CA ILE A 367 -1.67 -0.04 26.56
C ILE A 367 -2.15 -0.56 27.91
N GLN A 368 -3.35 -1.14 28.00
CA GLN A 368 -3.84 -1.78 29.23
C GLN A 368 -2.92 -2.91 29.70
N ASP A 369 -2.34 -3.69 28.78
CA ASP A 369 -1.37 -4.74 29.11
C ASP A 369 -0.06 -4.19 29.68
N VAL A 370 0.28 -2.93 29.38
CA VAL A 370 1.48 -2.26 29.90
C VAL A 370 1.25 -1.67 31.29
N VAL A 371 0.12 -1.00 31.51
CA VAL A 371 -0.09 -0.16 32.72
C VAL A 371 -1.19 -0.63 33.67
N GLY A 372 -2.02 -1.60 33.26
CA GLY A 372 -3.21 -2.05 34.00
C GLY A 372 -4.48 -1.29 33.60
N ARG A 373 -5.62 -2.00 33.57
CA ARG A 373 -6.94 -1.45 33.17
C ARG A 373 -7.40 -0.32 34.09
N GLU A 374 -7.08 -0.40 35.37
CA GLU A 374 -7.43 0.56 36.40
C GLU A 374 -6.80 1.95 36.20
N LYS A 375 -5.66 2.00 35.49
CA LYS A 375 -4.95 3.24 35.15
C LYS A 375 -5.40 3.86 33.83
N VAL A 376 -6.34 3.24 33.12
CA VAL A 376 -6.82 3.73 31.83
C VAL A 376 -8.22 4.32 31.97
N ARG A 377 -8.44 5.47 31.33
CA ARG A 377 -9.76 6.06 31.06
C ARG A 377 -9.91 6.19 29.56
N THR A 378 -11.12 5.97 29.04
CA THR A 378 -11.37 5.99 27.60
C THR A 378 -12.47 6.99 27.26
N ALA A 379 -12.35 7.66 26.14
CA ALA A 379 -13.45 8.42 25.53
C ALA A 379 -13.27 8.45 24.01
N VAL A 380 -14.33 8.18 23.25
CA VAL A 380 -14.23 8.19 21.78
C VAL A 380 -14.04 9.61 21.25
N GLY A 381 -14.68 10.62 21.87
CA GLY A 381 -14.65 12.01 21.41
C GLY A 381 -15.48 12.24 20.15
N CYS A 382 -15.10 11.62 19.05
CA CYS A 382 -15.86 11.57 17.81
C CYS A 382 -15.47 10.34 16.97
N TYR A 383 -16.31 9.97 16.01
CA TYR A 383 -15.98 8.96 15.03
C TYR A 383 -15.20 9.55 13.84
N SER A 384 -14.38 8.72 13.21
CA SER A 384 -13.63 9.06 11.99
C SER A 384 -14.07 8.28 10.75
N HIS A 385 -14.90 7.24 10.90
CA HIS A 385 -15.34 6.42 9.79
C HIS A 385 -16.37 7.13 8.90
N ILE A 386 -16.33 6.87 7.59
CA ILE A 386 -17.40 7.27 6.66
C ILE A 386 -18.53 6.26 6.74
N PHE A 387 -18.17 4.97 6.84
CA PHE A 387 -19.11 3.85 6.92
C PHE A 387 -19.02 3.20 8.29
N THR A 388 -20.16 2.84 8.90
CA THR A 388 -20.19 2.23 10.24
C THR A 388 -19.22 1.03 10.30
N PRO A 389 -18.33 0.88 11.30
CA PRO A 389 -17.33 -0.18 11.34
C PRO A 389 -17.93 -1.58 11.13
N PRO A 390 -17.21 -2.52 10.48
CA PRO A 390 -17.75 -3.85 10.19
C PRO A 390 -18.22 -4.56 11.47
N LEU A 391 -19.44 -5.12 11.47
CA LEU A 391 -19.99 -5.87 12.59
C LEU A 391 -19.26 -7.22 12.74
N SER A 392 -18.07 -7.23 13.32
CA SER A 392 -17.19 -8.41 13.32
C SER A 392 -17.04 -9.06 14.70
N GLU A 393 -17.62 -8.43 15.73
CA GLU A 393 -17.53 -8.89 17.12
C GLU A 393 -18.91 -9.15 17.68
N TYR A 394 -18.99 -10.10 18.63
CA TYR A 394 -20.24 -10.48 19.31
C TYR A 394 -21.34 -10.98 18.36
N VAL A 395 -20.91 -11.63 17.27
CA VAL A 395 -21.76 -12.26 16.26
C VAL A 395 -21.60 -13.77 16.28
N THR A 396 -22.70 -14.51 16.24
CA THR A 396 -22.68 -15.97 16.15
C THR A 396 -23.56 -16.50 15.03
N VAL A 397 -23.12 -17.61 14.43
CA VAL A 397 -23.86 -18.34 13.41
C VAL A 397 -25.12 -18.94 14.06
N PRO A 398 -26.33 -18.66 13.54
CA PRO A 398 -27.57 -19.13 14.15
C PRO A 398 -27.62 -20.65 14.37
N GLY A 399 -28.00 -21.07 15.57
CA GLY A 399 -28.08 -22.49 15.93
C GLY A 399 -26.74 -23.14 16.30
N THR A 400 -25.66 -22.35 16.40
CA THR A 400 -24.31 -22.81 16.78
C THR A 400 -23.66 -21.86 17.79
N ASP A 401 -22.52 -22.26 18.35
CA ASP A 401 -21.64 -21.42 19.16
C ASP A 401 -20.48 -20.81 18.33
N GLU A 402 -20.45 -21.02 17.02
CA GLU A 402 -19.40 -20.51 16.13
C GLU A 402 -19.59 -19.02 15.85
N GLU A 403 -18.50 -18.26 15.83
CA GLU A 403 -18.52 -16.84 15.51
C GLU A 403 -18.80 -16.61 14.02
N GLY A 404 -19.61 -15.60 13.70
CA GLY A 404 -19.80 -15.10 12.34
C GLY A 404 -21.23 -15.25 11.79
N TYR A 405 -21.31 -15.37 10.46
CA TYR A 405 -22.50 -15.25 9.65
C TYR A 405 -22.77 -16.55 8.88
N GLN A 406 -24.05 -16.88 8.69
CA GLN A 406 -24.51 -17.92 7.76
C GLN A 406 -24.99 -17.28 6.46
N LEU A 407 -24.56 -17.85 5.33
CA LEU A 407 -24.95 -17.42 3.99
C LEU A 407 -25.69 -18.55 3.26
N PHE A 408 -26.69 -18.17 2.47
CA PHE A 408 -27.49 -19.05 1.61
C PHE A 408 -27.71 -18.40 0.25
N TRP A 409 -27.24 -19.03 -0.83
CA TRP A 409 -27.47 -18.60 -2.20
C TRP A 409 -28.65 -19.36 -2.80
N TYR A 410 -29.55 -18.65 -3.48
CA TYR A 410 -30.74 -19.19 -4.13
C TYR A 410 -30.76 -18.78 -5.61
N GLY A 411 -31.32 -19.66 -6.44
CA GLY A 411 -31.56 -19.36 -7.87
C GLY A 411 -32.85 -18.58 -8.14
N GLU A 412 -33.71 -18.46 -7.13
CA GLU A 412 -34.99 -17.75 -7.16
C GLU A 412 -35.19 -16.99 -5.85
N ASP A 413 -36.22 -16.13 -5.79
CA ASP A 413 -36.46 -15.25 -4.66
C ASP A 413 -37.08 -16.00 -3.47
N PRO A 414 -36.33 -16.19 -2.35
CA PRO A 414 -36.80 -16.97 -1.20
C PRO A 414 -37.84 -16.23 -0.34
N GLU A 415 -38.15 -14.95 -0.60
CA GLU A 415 -39.29 -14.26 0.03
C GLU A 415 -40.60 -14.58 -0.70
N THR A 416 -40.56 -14.76 -2.02
CA THR A 416 -41.75 -15.08 -2.82
C THR A 416 -42.00 -16.58 -2.94
N ASN A 417 -40.94 -17.39 -2.84
CA ASN A 417 -41.01 -18.85 -2.80
C ASN A 417 -40.31 -19.37 -1.52
N PRO A 418 -41.03 -19.49 -0.39
CA PRO A 418 -40.45 -19.98 0.86
C PRO A 418 -39.91 -21.42 0.82
N GLU A 419 -40.35 -22.21 -0.16
CA GLU A 419 -39.88 -23.59 -0.38
C GLU A 419 -38.61 -23.64 -1.26
N ALA A 420 -38.06 -22.48 -1.66
CA ALA A 420 -36.83 -22.41 -2.43
C ALA A 420 -35.66 -22.96 -1.60
N GLU A 421 -35.01 -24.01 -2.12
CA GLU A 421 -33.83 -24.59 -1.50
C GLU A 421 -32.56 -23.82 -1.89
N PRO A 422 -31.61 -23.60 -0.95
CA PRO A 422 -30.36 -22.95 -1.28
C PRO A 422 -29.52 -23.83 -2.23
N LEU A 423 -29.03 -23.23 -3.31
CA LEU A 423 -28.09 -23.85 -4.25
C LEU A 423 -26.70 -24.04 -3.62
N HIS A 424 -26.36 -23.17 -2.66
CA HIS A 424 -25.12 -23.21 -1.91
C HIS A 424 -25.30 -22.52 -0.55
N SER A 425 -24.54 -22.94 0.46
CA SER A 425 -24.46 -22.29 1.76
C SER A 425 -23.05 -22.38 2.34
N THR A 426 -22.67 -21.39 3.12
CA THR A 426 -21.38 -21.34 3.83
C THR A 426 -21.46 -20.43 5.05
N THR A 427 -20.49 -20.51 5.95
CA THR A 427 -20.28 -19.52 7.01
C THR A 427 -19.13 -18.58 6.69
N THR A 428 -19.05 -17.44 7.38
CA THR A 428 -17.92 -16.49 7.31
C THR A 428 -17.82 -15.65 8.58
N THR A 429 -16.63 -15.16 8.92
CA THR A 429 -16.45 -14.15 9.98
C THR A 429 -16.38 -12.73 9.44
N GLN A 430 -16.46 -12.53 8.12
CA GLN A 430 -16.35 -11.21 7.50
C GLN A 430 -17.71 -10.52 7.43
N ALA A 431 -17.80 -9.28 7.93
CA ALA A 431 -19.00 -8.45 7.72
C ALA A 431 -18.94 -7.61 6.43
N THR A 432 -17.78 -7.58 5.75
CA THR A 432 -17.61 -7.05 4.39
C THR A 432 -17.35 -8.23 3.46
N MET A 433 -18.33 -8.55 2.60
CA MET A 433 -18.33 -9.73 1.75
C MET A 433 -18.32 -9.27 0.29
N TYR A 434 -17.16 -9.34 -0.36
CA TYR A 434 -16.98 -8.93 -1.77
C TYR A 434 -16.83 -10.17 -2.66
N PHE A 435 -17.84 -10.46 -3.49
CA PHE A 435 -17.89 -11.69 -4.30
C PHE A 435 -17.33 -11.45 -5.70
N ALA A 436 -16.13 -10.88 -5.77
CA ALA A 436 -15.47 -10.60 -7.05
C ALA A 436 -14.62 -11.76 -7.56
N ASP A 437 -14.31 -12.68 -6.66
CA ASP A 437 -13.67 -13.96 -6.89
C ASP A 437 -14.42 -15.06 -6.12
N ASN A 438 -14.06 -16.31 -6.42
CA ASN A 438 -14.56 -17.50 -5.73
C ASN A 438 -16.10 -17.66 -5.72
N HIS A 439 -16.77 -17.26 -6.82
CA HIS A 439 -18.21 -17.51 -7.01
C HIS A 439 -18.51 -19.02 -7.01
N PRO A 440 -19.49 -19.51 -6.22
CA PRO A 440 -19.83 -20.93 -6.22
C PRO A 440 -20.34 -21.39 -7.59
N SER A 441 -19.72 -22.43 -8.16
CA SER A 441 -19.99 -22.92 -9.54
C SER A 441 -21.44 -23.35 -9.84
N ARG A 442 -22.23 -23.69 -8.81
CA ARG A 442 -23.65 -24.06 -8.95
C ARG A 442 -24.60 -22.87 -8.93
N VAL A 443 -24.10 -21.69 -8.52
CA VAL A 443 -24.91 -20.49 -8.40
C VAL A 443 -24.88 -19.76 -9.75
N PRO A 444 -26.04 -19.44 -10.34
CA PRO A 444 -26.10 -18.68 -11.60
C PRO A 444 -25.54 -17.26 -11.46
N ASP A 445 -25.28 -16.60 -12.59
CA ASP A 445 -24.80 -15.21 -12.62
C ASP A 445 -25.77 -14.22 -11.96
N MET A 446 -27.07 -14.53 -11.93
CA MET A 446 -28.09 -13.79 -11.18
C MET A 446 -28.67 -14.70 -10.10
N TYR A 447 -28.55 -14.28 -8.85
CA TYR A 447 -28.91 -15.03 -7.65
C TYR A 447 -29.51 -14.13 -6.56
N TRP A 448 -30.09 -14.78 -5.55
CA TRP A 448 -30.46 -14.18 -4.28
C TRP A 448 -29.54 -14.73 -3.18
N LEU A 449 -29.18 -13.88 -2.23
CA LEU A 449 -28.33 -14.23 -1.11
C LEU A 449 -29.02 -13.83 0.18
N ARG A 450 -29.23 -14.79 1.08
CA ARG A 450 -29.61 -14.51 2.47
C ARG A 450 -28.38 -14.64 3.35
N VAL A 451 -28.11 -13.59 4.13
CA VAL A 451 -27.05 -13.55 5.15
C VAL A 451 -27.72 -13.43 6.51
N VAL A 452 -27.31 -14.20 7.51
CA VAL A 452 -27.92 -14.20 8.85
C VAL A 452 -26.84 -14.29 9.93
N THR A 453 -26.97 -13.51 10.99
CA THR A 453 -26.16 -13.62 12.21
C THR A 453 -27.00 -13.32 13.45
N LEU A 454 -26.56 -13.81 14.61
CA LEU A 454 -27.06 -13.38 15.92
C LEU A 454 -26.09 -12.38 16.53
N TYR A 455 -26.52 -11.15 16.79
CA TYR A 455 -25.74 -10.12 17.46
C TYR A 455 -26.09 -10.07 18.96
N ARG A 456 -25.10 -10.25 19.83
CA ARG A 456 -25.25 -10.08 21.28
C ARG A 456 -24.78 -8.70 21.71
N ALA A 457 -25.70 -7.88 22.20
CA ALA A 457 -25.38 -6.56 22.71
C ALA A 457 -24.53 -6.65 23.98
N THR A 458 -23.40 -5.95 24.00
CA THR A 458 -22.49 -5.90 25.16
C THR A 458 -22.77 -4.75 26.12
N LYS A 459 -23.69 -3.86 25.73
CA LYS A 459 -24.13 -2.73 26.55
C LYS A 459 -25.53 -2.29 26.16
N THR A 460 -26.20 -1.59 27.08
CA THR A 460 -27.48 -0.94 26.79
C THR A 460 -27.23 0.42 26.14
N ALA A 461 -27.52 0.54 24.84
CA ALA A 461 -27.32 1.75 24.05
C ALA A 461 -28.11 1.68 22.74
N THR A 462 -28.29 2.82 22.06
CA THR A 462 -28.77 2.84 20.69
C THR A 462 -27.60 2.52 19.75
N MET A 463 -27.74 1.47 18.93
CA MET A 463 -26.74 1.05 17.95
C MET A 463 -27.19 1.45 16.54
N HIS A 464 -26.27 1.96 15.73
CA HIS A 464 -26.45 2.15 14.30
C HIS A 464 -26.05 0.88 13.56
N ILE A 465 -26.99 0.21 12.91
CA ILE A 465 -26.73 -0.91 12.00
C ILE A 465 -26.68 -0.35 10.57
N GLY A 466 -25.57 -0.55 9.87
CA GLY A 466 -25.35 -0.07 8.50
C GLY A 466 -25.43 -1.18 7.46
N LEU A 467 -25.96 -0.86 6.27
CA LEU A 467 -25.98 -1.76 5.11
C LEU A 467 -25.46 -1.04 3.85
N CYS A 468 -24.49 -1.65 3.18
CA CYS A 468 -24.17 -1.37 1.77
C CYS A 468 -24.35 -2.65 0.94
N VAL A 469 -24.81 -2.52 -0.31
CA VAL A 469 -24.98 -3.65 -1.22
C VAL A 469 -24.48 -3.33 -2.62
N MET A 470 -24.01 -4.35 -3.34
CA MET A 470 -23.86 -4.34 -4.79
C MET A 470 -25.04 -5.12 -5.39
N GLY A 471 -25.98 -4.40 -5.99
CA GLY A 471 -27.28 -4.94 -6.41
C GLY A 471 -28.40 -4.31 -5.59
N LYS A 472 -29.41 -5.10 -5.20
CA LYS A 472 -30.52 -4.68 -4.33
C LYS A 472 -30.44 -5.41 -3.00
N GLY A 473 -30.89 -4.81 -1.91
CA GLY A 473 -30.96 -5.54 -0.65
C GLY A 473 -31.88 -4.95 0.42
N ARG A 474 -32.26 -5.78 1.38
CA ARG A 474 -33.01 -5.40 2.59
C ARG A 474 -32.33 -5.97 3.82
N LEU A 475 -32.24 -5.19 4.89
CA LEU A 475 -31.81 -5.66 6.21
C LEU A 475 -33.01 -5.77 7.13
N TYR A 476 -33.05 -6.85 7.89
CA TYR A 476 -34.05 -7.17 8.89
C TYR A 476 -33.40 -7.28 10.28
N ILE A 477 -34.11 -6.83 11.30
CA ILE A 477 -33.78 -7.02 12.72
C ILE A 477 -34.95 -7.76 13.36
N ASP A 478 -34.70 -8.95 13.91
CA ASP A 478 -35.73 -9.86 14.45
C ASP A 478 -36.91 -10.06 13.47
N GLY A 479 -36.58 -10.28 12.19
CA GLY A 479 -37.53 -10.46 11.10
C GLY A 479 -38.28 -9.21 10.64
N LYS A 480 -38.04 -8.04 11.25
CA LYS A 480 -38.67 -6.76 10.84
C LYS A 480 -37.75 -5.98 9.92
N ALA A 481 -38.26 -5.54 8.77
CA ALA A 481 -37.48 -4.74 7.83
C ALA A 481 -37.02 -3.43 8.49
N ALA A 482 -35.71 -3.20 8.50
CA ALA A 482 -35.07 -2.03 9.11
C ALA A 482 -34.41 -1.12 8.06
N ILE A 483 -33.85 -1.69 6.99
CA ILE A 483 -33.25 -0.95 5.87
C ILE A 483 -33.79 -1.49 4.55
N ASP A 484 -34.19 -0.60 3.64
CA ASP A 484 -34.66 -0.93 2.30
C ASP A 484 -33.78 -0.27 1.22
N LEU A 485 -32.79 -1.03 0.73
CA LEU A 485 -32.01 -0.74 -0.48
C LEU A 485 -32.55 -1.54 -1.68
N TRP A 486 -33.79 -2.02 -1.62
CA TRP A 486 -34.42 -2.75 -2.72
C TRP A 486 -35.27 -1.82 -3.57
N SER A 487 -36.03 -0.94 -2.92
CA SER A 487 -36.95 -0.01 -3.57
C SER A 487 -36.27 1.26 -4.08
N SER A 488 -35.24 1.74 -3.36
CA SER A 488 -34.51 2.95 -3.73
C SER A 488 -33.11 2.94 -3.12
N HIS A 489 -32.12 3.47 -3.86
CA HIS A 489 -30.80 3.72 -3.32
C HIS A 489 -30.64 5.20 -2.96
N PRO A 490 -29.95 5.52 -1.85
CA PRO A 490 -29.45 6.86 -1.63
C PRO A 490 -28.58 7.33 -2.82
N LYS A 491 -28.63 8.63 -3.11
CA LYS A 491 -27.73 9.22 -4.10
C LYS A 491 -26.29 8.98 -3.67
N LYS A 492 -25.46 8.52 -4.59
CA LYS A 492 -24.03 8.41 -4.38
C LYS A 492 -23.40 9.80 -4.26
N THR A 493 -22.98 10.16 -3.05
CA THR A 493 -22.34 11.46 -2.74
C THR A 493 -20.84 11.35 -2.56
N LEU A 494 -20.35 10.15 -2.27
CA LEU A 494 -18.93 9.81 -2.08
C LEU A 494 -18.64 8.47 -2.77
N GLN A 495 -17.35 8.14 -2.87
CA GLN A 495 -16.95 6.81 -3.30
C GLN A 495 -17.26 5.80 -2.18
N THR A 496 -17.62 4.57 -2.57
CA THR A 496 -18.13 3.54 -1.64
C THR A 496 -17.21 2.33 -1.57
N PRO A 497 -17.38 1.45 -0.56
CA PRO A 497 -16.59 0.22 -0.45
C PRO A 497 -16.70 -0.66 -1.71
N MET A 498 -15.81 -1.65 -1.80
CA MET A 498 -15.75 -2.59 -2.93
C MET A 498 -15.49 -1.86 -4.25
N PHE A 499 -14.37 -1.13 -4.32
CA PHE A 499 -13.92 -0.43 -5.52
C PHE A 499 -14.97 0.53 -6.09
N ASN A 500 -15.67 1.26 -5.21
CA ASN A 500 -16.72 2.19 -5.62
C ASN A 500 -17.92 1.51 -6.32
N GLN A 501 -18.17 0.21 -6.06
CA GLN A 501 -19.27 -0.53 -6.68
C GLN A 501 -20.49 -0.70 -5.75
N ALA A 502 -20.33 -0.61 -4.44
CA ALA A 502 -21.44 -0.70 -3.50
C ALA A 502 -22.35 0.56 -3.53
N SER A 503 -23.56 0.44 -3.00
CA SER A 503 -24.43 1.57 -2.65
C SER A 503 -23.80 2.46 -1.58
N MET A 504 -24.31 3.70 -1.40
CA MET A 504 -24.06 4.39 -0.13
C MET A 504 -24.71 3.61 1.00
N GLU A 505 -24.15 3.74 2.20
CA GLU A 505 -24.70 3.13 3.40
C GLU A 505 -26.05 3.76 3.76
N LEU A 506 -27.01 2.90 4.08
CA LEU A 506 -28.16 3.29 4.88
C LEU A 506 -28.00 2.69 6.27
N THR A 507 -28.47 3.42 7.28
CA THR A 507 -28.40 2.99 8.68
C THR A 507 -29.79 2.89 9.29
N ALA A 508 -29.98 1.95 10.21
CA ALA A 508 -31.14 1.85 11.09
C ALA A 508 -30.70 1.83 12.55
N ASP A 509 -31.54 2.38 13.42
CA ASP A 509 -31.30 2.38 14.87
C ASP A 509 -31.85 1.08 15.50
N LEU A 510 -31.02 0.48 16.35
CA LEU A 510 -31.37 -0.65 17.20
C LEU A 510 -31.23 -0.22 18.66
N GLU A 511 -32.34 -0.19 19.40
CA GLU A 511 -32.30 -0.03 20.86
C GLU A 511 -31.82 -1.34 21.50
N ALA A 512 -30.51 -1.41 21.75
CA ALA A 512 -29.86 -2.59 22.27
C ALA A 512 -29.91 -2.61 23.80
N HIS A 513 -30.20 -3.77 24.38
CA HIS A 513 -30.13 -4.02 25.82
C HIS A 513 -28.99 -5.00 26.12
N GLU A 514 -28.18 -4.69 27.13
CA GLU A 514 -27.03 -5.52 27.50
C GLU A 514 -27.42 -7.00 27.69
N GLY A 515 -26.67 -7.90 27.05
CA GLY A 515 -26.87 -9.34 27.09
C GLY A 515 -27.96 -9.87 26.14
N GLN A 516 -28.85 -9.00 25.62
CA GLN A 516 -29.88 -9.38 24.66
C GLN A 516 -29.25 -9.76 23.31
N VAL A 517 -29.85 -10.75 22.67
CA VAL A 517 -29.47 -11.26 21.34
C VAL A 517 -30.50 -10.82 20.33
N TYR A 518 -30.04 -10.34 19.17
CA TYR A 518 -30.85 -9.87 18.06
C TYR A 518 -30.47 -10.65 16.80
N GLU A 519 -31.45 -11.09 16.03
CA GLU A 519 -31.17 -11.64 14.69
C GLU A 519 -31.01 -10.49 13.70
N ILE A 520 -29.87 -10.44 13.03
CA ILE A 520 -29.61 -9.53 11.91
C ILE A 520 -29.56 -10.37 10.64
N SER A 521 -30.45 -10.09 9.70
CA SER A 521 -30.45 -10.77 8.40
C SER A 521 -30.54 -9.82 7.22
N VAL A 522 -29.91 -10.18 6.11
CA VAL A 522 -29.93 -9.42 4.86
C VAL A 522 -30.41 -10.33 3.74
N LEU A 523 -31.37 -9.87 2.94
CA LEU A 523 -31.66 -10.45 1.63
C LEU A 523 -31.08 -9.54 0.55
N LEU A 524 -30.22 -10.09 -0.29
CA LEU A 524 -29.61 -9.42 -1.43
C LEU A 524 -30.03 -10.10 -2.73
N LYS A 525 -30.20 -9.31 -3.79
CA LYS A 525 -30.24 -9.79 -5.17
C LYS A 525 -29.11 -9.10 -5.94
N ASN A 526 -28.23 -9.87 -6.57
CA ASN A 526 -27.10 -9.34 -7.32
C ASN A 526 -27.51 -8.85 -8.73
N GLU A 527 -28.57 -8.06 -8.79
CA GLU A 527 -29.04 -7.54 -10.07
C GLU A 527 -28.03 -6.50 -10.58
N SER A 528 -27.43 -6.81 -11.73
CA SER A 528 -26.58 -5.87 -12.46
C SER A 528 -27.36 -4.58 -12.70
N MET A 529 -26.87 -3.45 -12.18
CA MET A 529 -27.37 -2.11 -12.48
C MET A 529 -27.00 -1.69 -13.94
N SER A 530 -26.96 -2.65 -14.87
CA SER A 530 -26.45 -2.55 -16.24
C SER A 530 -27.34 -1.79 -17.21
N SER A 531 -28.42 -1.14 -16.76
CA SER A 531 -29.11 -0.17 -17.61
C SER A 531 -28.55 1.25 -17.51
N ASN A 532 -27.71 1.59 -16.52
CA ASN A 532 -27.21 2.96 -16.32
C ASN A 532 -25.71 3.11 -16.02
N ILE A 533 -24.91 2.02 -16.03
CA ILE A 533 -23.45 2.12 -15.83
C ILE A 533 -22.71 1.39 -16.95
N GLY A 534 -22.73 1.99 -18.14
CA GLY A 534 -21.88 1.63 -19.28
C GLY A 534 -20.53 2.34 -19.21
N GLY A 535 -19.74 2.08 -18.16
CA GLY A 535 -18.37 2.60 -18.03
C GLY A 535 -17.32 1.48 -18.06
N PRO A 536 -16.08 1.75 -18.51
CA PRO A 536 -15.00 0.78 -18.52
C PRO A 536 -14.56 0.48 -17.08
N TYR A 537 -14.91 -0.70 -16.55
CA TYR A 537 -14.49 -1.10 -15.20
C TYR A 537 -13.05 -1.61 -15.18
N VAL A 538 -12.28 -1.06 -14.24
CA VAL A 538 -10.98 -1.58 -13.76
C VAL A 538 -11.24 -2.72 -12.77
N GLY A 539 -10.45 -3.79 -12.84
CA GLY A 539 -10.55 -4.93 -11.92
C GLY A 539 -11.44 -6.08 -12.41
N THR A 540 -11.75 -7.01 -11.51
CA THR A 540 -12.55 -8.19 -11.80
C THR A 540 -14.02 -7.84 -12.01
N SER A 541 -14.69 -8.49 -12.97
CA SER A 541 -16.14 -8.38 -13.14
C SER A 541 -16.85 -8.96 -11.92
N CYS A 542 -17.26 -8.10 -10.99
CA CYS A 542 -17.87 -8.54 -9.74
C CYS A 542 -19.37 -8.78 -9.89
N ILE A 543 -19.81 -9.89 -9.30
CA ILE A 543 -21.16 -10.43 -9.38
C ILE A 543 -21.96 -10.21 -8.09
N GLY A 544 -21.49 -9.37 -7.15
CA GLY A 544 -22.25 -9.03 -5.95
C GLY A 544 -21.38 -8.73 -4.73
N GLY A 545 -21.99 -8.18 -3.69
CA GLY A 545 -21.30 -7.88 -2.44
C GLY A 545 -22.22 -7.23 -1.43
N VAL A 546 -21.94 -7.46 -0.14
CA VAL A 546 -22.69 -6.92 0.99
C VAL A 546 -21.75 -6.49 2.10
N ARG A 547 -22.06 -5.37 2.73
CA ARG A 547 -21.35 -4.86 3.90
C ARG A 547 -22.35 -4.59 5.01
N ILE A 548 -22.12 -5.19 6.18
CA ILE A 548 -22.92 -5.00 7.38
C ILE A 548 -22.04 -4.33 8.43
N GLY A 549 -22.44 -3.13 8.87
CA GLY A 549 -21.71 -2.36 9.86
C GLY A 549 -22.51 -2.16 11.15
N CYS A 550 -21.80 -1.86 12.23
CA CYS A 550 -22.39 -1.57 13.54
C CYS A 550 -21.49 -0.65 14.36
N CYS A 551 -22.07 0.41 14.93
CA CYS A 551 -21.45 1.17 16.02
C CYS A 551 -22.50 1.75 16.95
N GLU A 552 -22.10 2.15 18.15
CA GLU A 552 -22.98 2.92 19.03
C GLU A 552 -23.30 4.29 18.40
N LYS A 553 -24.56 4.71 18.49
CA LYS A 553 -24.98 6.07 18.18
C LYS A 553 -24.56 7.00 19.31
N ILE A 554 -23.75 8.01 18.98
CA ILE A 554 -23.27 9.00 19.95
C ILE A 554 -23.88 10.37 19.67
N ASP A 555 -24.12 11.16 20.72
CA ASP A 555 -24.31 12.60 20.57
C ASP A 555 -22.92 13.27 20.42
N PRO A 556 -22.60 13.92 19.29
CA PRO A 556 -21.26 14.44 19.05
C PRO A 556 -20.81 15.49 20.07
N ALA A 557 -21.73 16.31 20.59
CA ALA A 557 -21.38 17.34 21.56
C ALA A 557 -21.08 16.74 22.94
N ALA A 558 -21.88 15.76 23.38
CA ALA A 558 -21.66 15.04 24.63
C ALA A 558 -20.37 14.20 24.57
N ALA A 559 -20.12 13.47 23.47
CA ALA A 559 -18.92 12.67 23.30
C ALA A 559 -17.63 13.53 23.31
N LEU A 560 -17.67 14.70 22.65
CA LEU A 560 -16.56 15.66 22.71
C LEU A 560 -16.36 16.21 24.13
N ALA A 561 -17.45 16.54 24.84
CA ALA A 561 -17.37 17.04 26.21
C ALA A 561 -16.78 15.98 27.16
N GLU A 562 -17.17 14.71 27.01
CA GLU A 562 -16.61 13.58 27.76
C GLU A 562 -15.11 13.43 27.50
N ALA A 563 -14.67 13.46 26.24
CA ALA A 563 -13.25 13.36 25.91
C ALA A 563 -12.41 14.50 26.51
N VAL A 564 -12.94 15.72 26.50
CA VAL A 564 -12.31 16.87 27.16
C VAL A 564 -12.25 16.66 28.67
N GLU A 565 -13.30 16.11 29.28
CA GLU A 565 -13.32 15.84 30.72
C GLU A 565 -12.36 14.72 31.12
N VAL A 566 -12.25 13.66 30.31
CA VAL A 566 -11.21 12.64 30.49
C VAL A 566 -9.83 13.31 30.43
N ALA A 567 -9.56 14.15 29.43
CA ALA A 567 -8.26 14.82 29.28
C ALA A 567 -7.89 15.69 30.51
N ARG A 568 -8.87 16.36 31.13
CA ARG A 568 -8.65 17.18 32.34
C ARG A 568 -8.28 16.36 33.58
N ASN A 569 -8.85 15.16 33.70
CA ASN A 569 -8.79 14.36 34.92
C ASN A 569 -7.73 13.24 34.88
N VAL A 570 -6.97 13.12 33.80
CA VAL A 570 -5.85 12.17 33.67
C VAL A 570 -4.51 12.89 33.69
N ASP A 571 -3.44 12.17 34.03
CA ASP A 571 -2.08 12.72 34.04
C ASP A 571 -1.54 12.89 32.62
N VAL A 572 -1.84 11.94 31.74
CA VAL A 572 -1.35 11.88 30.35
C VAL A 572 -2.49 11.49 29.41
N PRO A 573 -3.05 12.43 28.64
CA PRO A 573 -3.96 12.12 27.54
C PRO A 573 -3.16 11.60 26.34
N ILE A 574 -3.61 10.50 25.75
CA ILE A 574 -3.09 9.92 24.52
C ILE A 574 -4.25 9.90 23.52
N LEU A 575 -4.21 10.81 22.55
CA LEU A 575 -5.22 10.93 21.52
C LEU A 575 -4.77 10.17 20.27
N ILE A 576 -5.53 9.15 19.86
CA ILE A 576 -5.26 8.34 18.67
C ILE A 576 -6.37 8.57 17.64
N ALA A 577 -6.00 9.20 16.53
CA ALA A 577 -6.92 9.56 15.45
C ALA A 577 -6.18 9.60 14.11
N GLY A 578 -6.90 9.86 13.02
CA GLY A 578 -6.32 9.94 11.69
C GLY A 578 -7.33 9.54 10.61
N LEU A 579 -6.80 9.02 9.51
CA LEU A 579 -7.55 8.41 8.41
C LEU A 579 -7.69 6.90 8.61
N ASN A 580 -8.34 6.26 7.64
CA ASN A 580 -8.51 4.82 7.55
C ASN A 580 -8.79 4.41 6.09
N ALA A 581 -9.10 3.14 5.86
CA ALA A 581 -9.40 2.58 4.53
C ALA A 581 -10.64 3.18 3.83
N ASP A 582 -11.49 3.96 4.52
CA ASP A 582 -12.59 4.67 3.88
C ASP A 582 -12.09 5.88 3.05
N TYR A 583 -10.92 6.43 3.41
CA TYR A 583 -10.34 7.62 2.78
C TYR A 583 -9.16 7.29 1.86
N GLU A 584 -8.36 6.29 2.23
CA GLU A 584 -7.16 5.87 1.49
C GLU A 584 -7.36 4.44 0.98
N THR A 585 -7.80 4.32 -0.28
CA THR A 585 -8.14 3.05 -0.90
C THR A 585 -7.96 3.11 -2.42
N GLU A 586 -7.78 1.94 -3.02
CA GLU A 586 -7.75 1.78 -4.46
C GLU A 586 -9.02 2.27 -5.17
N ALA A 587 -8.85 2.75 -6.41
CA ALA A 587 -9.89 3.34 -7.26
C ALA A 587 -10.50 4.66 -6.73
N VAL A 588 -9.96 5.18 -5.64
CA VAL A 588 -10.37 6.40 -4.95
C VAL A 588 -9.16 7.32 -4.84
N ASP A 589 -9.35 8.62 -4.93
CA ASP A 589 -8.34 9.60 -4.53
C ASP A 589 -8.99 10.57 -3.55
N ARG A 590 -8.22 11.06 -2.58
CA ARG A 590 -8.70 12.06 -1.63
C ARG A 590 -8.97 13.39 -2.34
N HIS A 591 -9.94 14.14 -1.82
CA HIS A 591 -10.28 15.47 -2.34
C HIS A 591 -9.51 16.59 -1.66
N ASP A 592 -9.06 16.35 -0.43
CA ASP A 592 -8.35 17.30 0.41
C ASP A 592 -7.42 16.57 1.38
N LEU A 593 -6.69 17.35 2.18
CA LEU A 593 -5.79 16.84 3.21
C LEU A 593 -6.44 16.79 4.59
N GLU A 594 -7.72 17.10 4.72
CA GLU A 594 -8.35 17.26 6.01
C GLU A 594 -8.45 15.93 6.76
N LEU A 595 -8.36 16.02 8.07
CA LEU A 595 -8.77 14.94 8.94
C LEU A 595 -10.29 14.77 8.90
N PRO A 596 -10.82 13.59 9.25
CA PRO A 596 -12.25 13.35 9.30
C PRO A 596 -12.99 14.40 10.14
N PRO A 597 -14.26 14.73 9.78
CA PRO A 597 -15.01 15.77 10.45
C PRO A 597 -15.00 15.63 11.99
N GLY A 598 -14.73 16.74 12.68
CA GLY A 598 -14.69 16.79 14.15
C GLY A 598 -13.35 16.43 14.79
N ILE A 599 -12.45 15.72 14.11
CA ILE A 599 -11.15 15.31 14.68
C ILE A 599 -10.26 16.53 14.99
N ASN A 600 -10.20 17.53 14.10
CA ASN A 600 -9.43 18.75 14.33
C ASN A 600 -9.90 19.51 15.59
N GLU A 601 -11.21 19.57 15.83
CA GLU A 601 -11.78 20.20 17.03
C GLU A 601 -11.51 19.36 18.28
N LEU A 602 -11.66 18.03 18.21
CA LEU A 602 -11.31 17.12 19.30
C LEU A 602 -9.86 17.32 19.75
N VAL A 603 -8.91 17.31 18.79
CA VAL A 603 -7.49 17.50 19.08
C VAL A 603 -7.24 18.85 19.77
N ARG A 604 -7.75 19.94 19.20
CA ARG A 604 -7.60 21.28 19.77
C ARG A 604 -8.08 21.34 21.22
N ARG A 605 -9.27 20.81 21.48
CA ARG A 605 -9.93 20.87 22.79
C ARG A 605 -9.26 19.99 23.84
N VAL A 606 -8.73 18.84 23.44
CA VAL A 606 -7.98 17.94 24.32
C VAL A 606 -6.62 18.53 24.69
N ILE A 607 -5.89 19.14 23.74
CA ILE A 607 -4.64 19.86 24.03
C ILE A 607 -4.88 21.03 24.98
N GLU A 608 -5.95 21.81 24.76
CA GLU A 608 -6.33 22.94 25.63
C GLU A 608 -6.68 22.48 27.05
N ALA A 609 -7.35 21.33 27.18
CA ALA A 609 -7.69 20.75 28.47
C ALA A 609 -6.46 20.25 29.22
N ASN A 610 -5.47 19.69 28.53
CA ASN A 610 -4.25 19.19 29.13
C ASN A 610 -3.06 19.27 28.15
N PRO A 611 -2.08 20.18 28.38
CA PRO A 611 -0.98 20.40 27.44
C PRO A 611 0.06 19.26 27.39
N LYS A 612 -0.09 18.22 28.21
CA LYS A 612 0.71 16.98 28.13
C LYS A 612 0.15 15.97 27.12
N THR A 613 -0.91 16.30 26.40
CA THR A 613 -1.48 15.42 25.37
C THR A 613 -0.42 14.95 24.39
N ILE A 614 -0.38 13.64 24.20
CA ILE A 614 0.32 12.96 23.11
C ILE A 614 -0.69 12.74 21.99
N ILE A 615 -0.34 13.15 20.78
CA ILE A 615 -1.17 12.91 19.60
C ILE A 615 -0.51 11.83 18.76
N VAL A 616 -1.25 10.78 18.46
CA VAL A 616 -0.83 9.68 17.58
C VAL A 616 -1.72 9.73 16.34
N ASN A 617 -1.12 10.09 15.20
CA ASN A 617 -1.80 10.17 13.92
C ASN A 617 -1.61 8.87 13.13
N GLN A 618 -2.70 8.28 12.66
CA GLN A 618 -2.68 7.12 11.75
C GLN A 618 -3.18 7.54 10.36
N SER A 619 -2.29 7.57 9.37
CA SER A 619 -2.62 7.87 7.97
C SER A 619 -1.53 7.32 7.07
N GLY A 620 -1.90 6.84 5.88
CA GLY A 620 -0.94 6.39 4.88
C GLY A 620 -0.19 7.54 4.21
N CYS A 621 -0.87 8.68 4.04
CA CYS A 621 -0.39 9.91 3.39
C CYS A 621 -0.57 11.14 4.29
N PRO A 622 -0.02 12.33 3.92
CA PRO A 622 -0.08 13.52 4.76
C PRO A 622 -1.50 14.02 5.00
N VAL A 623 -1.72 14.62 6.17
CA VAL A 623 -2.95 15.31 6.55
C VAL A 623 -2.64 16.73 7.01
N THR A 624 -3.60 17.65 6.92
CA THR A 624 -3.48 18.97 7.53
C THR A 624 -3.52 18.84 9.05
N MET A 625 -2.69 19.63 9.73
CA MET A 625 -2.59 19.64 11.19
C MET A 625 -2.63 21.10 11.69
N PRO A 626 -3.80 21.77 11.63
CA PRO A 626 -3.91 23.19 12.01
C PRO A 626 -3.52 23.44 13.48
N TRP A 627 -3.59 22.41 14.32
CA TRP A 627 -3.23 22.41 15.74
C TRP A 627 -1.76 22.05 16.02
N ALA A 628 -0.94 21.74 15.00
CA ALA A 628 0.44 21.26 15.19
C ALA A 628 1.35 22.22 15.98
N ASN A 629 1.10 23.53 15.88
CA ASN A 629 1.84 24.55 16.64
C ASN A 629 1.51 24.50 18.15
N ASN A 630 0.32 24.02 18.51
CA ASN A 630 -0.12 23.89 19.92
C ASN A 630 0.18 22.50 20.50
N ALA A 631 0.37 21.49 19.65
CA ALA A 631 0.76 20.16 20.05
C ALA A 631 2.25 20.11 20.46
N SER A 632 2.53 19.78 21.71
CA SER A 632 3.91 19.63 22.18
C SER A 632 4.52 18.25 21.86
N THR A 633 3.67 17.24 21.72
CA THR A 633 4.06 15.85 21.46
C THR A 633 3.20 15.25 20.35
N LEU A 634 3.83 14.82 19.27
CA LEU A 634 3.17 14.33 18.05
C LEU A 634 3.93 13.13 17.48
N VAL A 635 3.20 12.06 17.20
CA VAL A 635 3.69 10.79 16.68
C VAL A 635 2.91 10.45 15.40
N GLN A 636 3.62 10.10 14.34
CA GLN A 636 3.04 9.51 13.13
C GLN A 636 3.20 7.99 13.20
N ALA A 637 2.08 7.27 13.21
CA ALA A 637 2.04 5.81 13.35
C ALA A 637 1.62 5.07 12.08
N TRP A 638 1.30 5.79 11.01
CA TRP A 638 0.88 5.23 9.71
C TRP A 638 -0.30 4.25 9.83
N PHE A 639 -0.46 3.37 8.84
CA PHE A 639 -1.23 2.15 8.97
C PHE A 639 -0.28 1.02 9.40
N GLY A 640 -0.36 0.63 10.67
CA GLY A 640 0.68 -0.17 11.34
C GLY A 640 0.53 -1.70 11.24
N GLY A 641 -0.40 -2.19 10.40
CA GLY A 641 -0.69 -3.63 10.28
C GLY A 641 -1.22 -4.26 11.57
N GLN A 642 -1.13 -5.59 11.66
CA GLN A 642 -1.74 -6.36 12.75
C GLN A 642 -1.15 -6.04 14.15
N GLU A 643 0.10 -5.57 14.21
CA GLU A 643 0.82 -5.28 15.45
C GLU A 643 0.76 -3.79 15.85
N THR A 644 -0.10 -2.99 15.20
CA THR A 644 -0.12 -1.53 15.38
C THR A 644 -0.28 -1.08 16.84
N GLY A 645 -1.14 -1.72 17.64
CA GLY A 645 -1.34 -1.36 19.04
C GLY A 645 -0.08 -1.59 19.89
N ASN A 646 0.57 -2.74 19.71
CA ASN A 646 1.80 -3.09 20.39
C ASN A 646 2.96 -2.17 20.01
N ALA A 647 3.10 -1.84 18.72
CA ALA A 647 4.15 -0.94 18.25
C ALA A 647 3.97 0.50 18.78
N ILE A 648 2.74 1.01 18.80
CA ILE A 648 2.41 2.31 19.42
C ILE A 648 2.79 2.26 20.90
N ALA A 649 2.37 1.24 21.65
CA ALA A 649 2.70 1.10 23.06
C ALA A 649 4.22 1.02 23.29
N ASP A 650 4.96 0.27 22.47
CA ASP A 650 6.42 0.14 22.62
C ASP A 650 7.15 1.48 22.47
N VAL A 651 6.74 2.29 21.50
CA VAL A 651 7.30 3.63 21.31
C VAL A 651 6.91 4.55 22.46
N LEU A 652 5.62 4.60 22.81
CA LEU A 652 5.13 5.51 23.85
C LEU A 652 5.78 5.23 25.21
N PHE A 653 5.98 3.97 25.58
CA PHE A 653 6.58 3.57 26.86
C PHE A 653 8.10 3.32 26.78
N GLY A 654 8.76 3.69 25.67
CA GLY A 654 10.21 3.62 25.53
C GLY A 654 10.80 2.21 25.53
N ARG A 655 10.00 1.18 25.27
CA ARG A 655 10.49 -0.18 24.96
C ARG A 655 11.19 -0.20 23.61
N TYR A 656 10.77 0.68 22.70
CA TYR A 656 11.45 0.99 21.46
C TYR A 656 11.83 2.48 21.42
N ASN A 657 13.07 2.79 21.03
CA ASN A 657 13.50 4.16 20.77
C ASN A 657 13.10 4.51 19.31
N PRO A 658 12.17 5.46 19.08
CA PRO A 658 11.69 5.77 17.74
C PRO A 658 12.84 6.11 16.81
N SER A 659 12.81 5.49 15.63
CA SER A 659 13.86 5.60 14.62
C SER A 659 13.33 5.78 13.20
N GLY A 660 12.00 5.83 13.02
CA GLY A 660 11.40 6.11 11.73
C GLY A 660 11.69 7.53 11.28
N ARG A 661 11.78 7.72 9.95
CA ARG A 661 11.93 9.02 9.28
C ARG A 661 10.83 9.16 8.24
N LEU A 662 10.25 10.34 8.06
CA LEU A 662 9.19 10.54 7.09
C LEU A 662 9.65 10.11 5.68
N SER A 663 8.92 9.19 5.05
CA SER A 663 9.15 8.78 3.66
C SER A 663 8.53 9.73 2.64
N ILE A 664 7.73 10.69 3.10
CA ILE A 664 7.01 11.69 2.31
C ILE A 664 6.99 13.03 3.06
N THR A 665 7.01 14.13 2.33
CA THR A 665 6.94 15.48 2.88
C THR A 665 5.50 15.79 3.33
N PHE A 666 5.34 16.36 4.52
CA PHE A 666 4.03 16.78 5.03
C PHE A 666 3.81 18.28 4.75
N PRO A 667 2.99 18.65 3.73
CA PRO A 667 2.69 20.06 3.45
C PRO A 667 1.98 20.75 4.61
N ARG A 668 2.06 22.09 4.64
CA ARG A 668 1.18 22.90 5.51
C ARG A 668 -0.24 22.99 4.95
N ARG A 669 -0.36 23.14 3.64
CA ARG A 669 -1.62 23.26 2.91
C ARG A 669 -1.55 22.52 1.59
N LEU A 670 -2.71 22.12 1.07
CA LEU A 670 -2.77 21.41 -0.20
C LEU A 670 -2.22 22.25 -1.36
N GLU A 671 -2.44 23.57 -1.32
CA GLU A 671 -1.98 24.54 -2.32
C GLU A 671 -0.46 24.67 -2.39
N ASP A 672 0.24 24.25 -1.34
CA ASP A 672 1.70 24.26 -1.30
C ASP A 672 2.32 23.04 -1.99
N THR A 673 1.51 22.10 -2.48
CA THR A 673 1.99 20.86 -3.13
C THR A 673 2.35 21.09 -4.60
N PRO A 674 3.36 20.36 -5.14
CA PRO A 674 3.77 20.52 -6.55
C PRO A 674 2.67 20.21 -7.55
N SER A 675 1.76 19.30 -7.20
CA SER A 675 0.70 18.82 -8.08
C SER A 675 -0.65 19.51 -7.86
N PHE A 676 -0.74 20.58 -7.06
CA PHE A 676 -2.02 21.20 -6.70
C PHE A 676 -2.91 21.54 -7.91
N LEU A 677 -2.31 22.11 -8.96
CA LEU A 677 -3.03 22.51 -10.17
C LEU A 677 -3.17 21.39 -11.21
N SER A 678 -2.58 20.22 -10.95
CA SER A 678 -2.35 19.17 -11.93
C SER A 678 -2.59 17.76 -11.38
N PHE A 679 -3.36 17.66 -10.30
CA PHE A 679 -3.86 16.41 -9.72
C PHE A 679 -5.39 16.40 -9.79
N GLY A 680 -5.96 15.27 -10.17
CA GLY A 680 -7.39 15.11 -10.45
C GLY A 680 -7.69 15.01 -11.94
N LYS A 681 -8.97 14.87 -12.28
CA LYS A 681 -9.39 14.55 -13.65
C LYS A 681 -9.29 15.72 -14.62
N GLY A 682 -8.48 15.54 -15.66
CA GLY A 682 -8.51 16.38 -16.85
C GLY A 682 -9.62 15.96 -17.82
N VAL A 683 -10.06 16.88 -18.69
CA VAL A 683 -11.04 16.56 -19.76
C VAL A 683 -10.46 15.58 -20.78
N ARG A 684 -9.16 15.69 -21.05
CA ARG A 684 -8.45 14.85 -22.02
C ARG A 684 -7.05 14.45 -21.59
N HIS A 685 -6.34 15.34 -20.90
CA HIS A 685 -4.92 15.20 -20.56
C HIS A 685 -4.67 15.66 -19.12
N MET A 686 -3.70 15.04 -18.47
CA MET A 686 -3.15 15.47 -17.18
C MET A 686 -1.67 15.81 -17.37
N TYR A 687 -1.22 16.97 -16.90
CA TYR A 687 0.13 17.48 -17.17
C TYR A 687 1.01 17.39 -15.94
N TYR A 688 2.16 16.71 -16.03
CA TYR A 688 3.15 16.65 -14.95
C TYR A 688 4.09 17.85 -15.07
N GLY A 689 3.52 19.04 -14.82
CA GLY A 689 4.18 20.34 -15.04
C GLY A 689 5.26 20.67 -14.03
N GLU A 690 5.26 20.02 -12.87
CA GLU A 690 6.30 20.12 -11.84
C GLU A 690 7.62 19.43 -12.24
N GLY A 691 7.60 18.58 -13.26
CA GLY A 691 8.78 17.88 -13.76
C GLY A 691 9.49 17.06 -12.67
N VAL A 692 10.81 17.23 -12.54
CA VAL A 692 11.61 16.51 -11.52
C VAL A 692 11.43 17.08 -10.10
N PHE A 693 10.68 18.17 -9.93
CA PHE A 693 10.48 18.85 -8.66
C PHE A 693 9.23 18.30 -7.95
N ILE A 694 9.31 17.05 -7.48
CA ILE A 694 8.31 16.45 -6.58
C ILE A 694 8.83 16.36 -5.14
N GLY A 695 7.92 16.30 -4.16
CA GLY A 695 8.30 16.13 -2.76
C GLY A 695 9.28 17.20 -2.26
N HIS A 696 10.25 16.83 -1.45
CA HIS A 696 11.25 17.74 -0.88
C HIS A 696 12.02 18.55 -1.94
N ARG A 697 12.23 18.00 -3.14
CA ARG A 697 12.89 18.70 -4.26
C ARG A 697 12.15 19.99 -4.62
N TYR A 698 10.81 19.97 -4.54
CA TYR A 698 9.95 21.13 -4.81
C TYR A 698 10.04 22.19 -3.71
N TYR A 699 9.80 21.78 -2.45
CA TYR A 699 9.73 22.69 -1.31
C TYR A 699 11.05 23.43 -1.09
N GLU A 700 12.17 22.72 -1.21
CA GLU A 700 13.49 23.33 -1.10
C GLU A 700 13.77 24.31 -2.24
N LYS A 701 13.37 23.96 -3.48
CA LYS A 701 13.57 24.82 -4.65
C LYS A 701 12.78 26.12 -4.54
N LEU A 702 11.54 26.05 -4.06
CA LEU A 702 10.70 27.22 -3.84
C LEU A 702 11.01 27.98 -2.53
N ARG A 703 11.80 27.39 -1.63
CA ARG A 703 12.04 27.91 -0.28
C ARG A 703 10.73 28.13 0.49
N ASN A 704 9.83 27.16 0.37
CA ASN A 704 8.54 27.14 1.07
C ASN A 704 8.56 26.00 2.08
N ASP A 705 8.83 26.29 3.36
CA ASP A 705 8.97 25.27 4.39
C ASP A 705 7.65 24.49 4.58
N PRO A 706 7.62 23.16 4.35
CA PRO A 706 6.48 22.31 4.67
C PRO A 706 6.28 22.23 6.20
N LEU A 707 5.26 21.49 6.63
CA LEU A 707 5.05 21.24 8.05
C LEU A 707 6.16 20.33 8.62
N PHE A 708 6.49 19.26 7.90
CA PHE A 708 7.64 18.40 8.17
C PHE A 708 8.27 17.96 6.84
N TYR A 709 9.60 18.05 6.74
CA TYR A 709 10.35 17.64 5.57
C TYR A 709 10.46 16.10 5.46
N PHE A 710 10.59 15.60 4.23
CA PHE A 710 11.09 14.25 3.97
C PHE A 710 12.33 13.93 4.82
N GLY A 711 12.44 12.69 5.28
CA GLY A 711 13.54 12.22 6.11
C GLY A 711 13.53 12.73 7.55
N PHE A 712 12.54 13.52 7.98
CA PHE A 712 12.48 14.05 9.35
C PHE A 712 11.98 13.00 10.36
N GLY A 713 12.50 13.04 11.58
CA GLY A 713 12.08 12.20 12.70
C GLY A 713 12.95 12.43 13.95
N LEU A 714 12.37 12.31 15.14
CA LEU A 714 13.08 12.47 16.40
C LEU A 714 13.39 11.10 17.02
N SER A 715 14.34 11.10 17.95
CA SER A 715 14.73 9.94 18.77
C SER A 715 14.69 10.33 20.26
N TYR A 716 14.63 9.34 21.14
CA TYR A 716 14.87 9.53 22.58
C TYR A 716 16.35 9.71 22.93
N THR A 717 17.25 9.57 21.95
CA THR A 717 18.67 9.91 22.10
C THR A 717 19.09 10.95 21.06
N THR A 718 20.33 11.42 21.14
CA THR A 718 20.91 12.42 20.22
C THR A 718 22.15 11.89 19.53
N PHE A 719 22.40 12.37 18.32
CA PHE A 719 23.55 11.94 17.51
C PHE A 719 24.35 13.13 16.97
N GLU A 720 25.67 12.98 17.00
CA GLU A 720 26.64 13.92 16.41
C GLU A 720 27.40 13.25 15.27
N TYR A 721 27.69 14.05 14.23
CA TYR A 721 28.34 13.61 13.00
C TYR A 721 29.71 14.24 12.89
N SER A 722 30.71 13.47 12.48
CA SER A 722 32.08 13.96 12.32
C SER A 722 32.83 13.18 11.23
N ASN A 723 34.01 13.68 10.85
CA ASN A 723 34.95 12.94 10.00
C ASN A 723 34.35 12.49 8.65
N LEU A 724 33.72 13.42 7.91
CA LEU A 724 33.24 13.16 6.55
C LEU A 724 34.42 12.96 5.58
N GLN A 725 34.49 11.76 5.01
CA GLN A 725 35.53 11.35 4.06
C GLN A 725 34.91 10.91 2.74
N LEU A 726 35.47 11.41 1.65
CA LEU A 726 35.21 11.01 0.26
C LEU A 726 36.42 11.44 -0.60
N PRO A 727 36.60 10.85 -1.81
CA PRO A 727 37.62 11.30 -2.74
C PRO A 727 37.42 12.75 -3.17
N GLU A 728 38.49 13.53 -3.28
CA GLU A 728 38.43 14.90 -3.83
C GLU A 728 38.12 14.89 -5.33
N VAL A 729 38.52 13.82 -6.00
CA VAL A 729 38.33 13.59 -7.43
C VAL A 729 37.71 12.22 -7.62
N VAL A 730 36.62 12.16 -8.38
CA VAL A 730 35.90 10.94 -8.72
C VAL A 730 36.10 10.62 -10.20
N ASP A 731 36.52 9.39 -10.49
CA ASP A 731 36.55 8.82 -11.85
C ASP A 731 35.60 7.62 -11.89
N LEU A 732 34.51 7.76 -12.62
CA LEU A 732 33.50 6.71 -12.80
C LEU A 732 33.95 5.62 -13.80
N GLY A 733 35.12 5.77 -14.42
CA GLY A 733 35.57 4.90 -15.51
C GLY A 733 34.85 5.21 -16.83
N ASP A 734 35.33 4.60 -17.93
CA ASP A 734 34.83 4.89 -19.28
C ASP A 734 33.37 4.44 -19.49
N ASN A 735 32.92 3.46 -18.70
CA ASN A 735 31.59 2.86 -18.74
C ASN A 735 30.73 3.18 -17.52
N GLY A 736 31.22 4.01 -16.58
CA GLY A 736 30.47 4.38 -15.38
C GLY A 736 30.34 3.28 -14.31
N GLU A 737 31.10 2.19 -14.41
CA GLU A 737 30.98 1.04 -13.48
C GLU A 737 31.77 1.23 -12.17
N ARG A 738 32.65 2.23 -12.08
CA ARG A 738 33.40 2.48 -10.84
C ARG A 738 32.52 3.18 -9.81
N THR A 739 32.60 2.70 -8.58
CA THR A 739 31.96 3.30 -7.42
C THR A 739 32.95 4.07 -6.57
N PHE A 740 32.44 4.95 -5.72
CA PHE A 740 33.22 5.66 -4.71
C PHE A 740 32.48 5.68 -3.38
N ASN A 741 33.23 5.63 -2.28
CA ASN A 741 32.66 5.58 -0.94
C ASN A 741 32.66 6.94 -0.28
N VAL A 742 31.56 7.23 0.41
CA VAL A 742 31.45 8.30 1.39
C VAL A 742 31.32 7.67 2.76
N SER A 743 32.12 8.13 3.72
CA SER A 743 32.02 7.68 5.11
C SER A 743 31.91 8.82 6.09
N VAL A 744 31.16 8.62 7.17
CA VAL A 744 30.97 9.57 8.26
C VAL A 744 30.92 8.82 9.58
N ASP A 745 31.54 9.40 10.62
CA ASP A 745 31.47 8.86 11.97
C ASP A 745 30.25 9.46 12.68
N VAL A 746 29.42 8.60 13.28
CA VAL A 746 28.22 8.98 14.03
C VAL A 746 28.38 8.53 15.47
N MET A 747 28.26 9.48 16.40
CA MET A 747 28.33 9.23 17.84
C MET A 747 26.97 9.44 18.49
N ASN A 748 26.56 8.49 19.33
CA ASN A 748 25.38 8.66 20.18
C ASN A 748 25.78 9.43 21.44
N THR A 749 25.29 10.66 21.55
CA THR A 749 25.60 11.60 22.63
C THR A 749 24.53 11.65 23.73
N GLY A 750 23.42 10.94 23.55
CA GLY A 750 22.36 10.88 24.55
C GLY A 750 22.53 9.74 25.54
N ASP A 751 21.45 9.41 26.25
CA ASP A 751 21.45 8.49 27.39
C ASP A 751 20.77 7.14 27.11
N LYS A 752 20.31 6.92 25.88
CA LYS A 752 19.67 5.69 25.38
C LYS A 752 20.41 5.16 24.16
N ASP A 753 20.39 3.85 23.97
CA ASP A 753 20.77 3.27 22.68
C ASP A 753 19.75 3.67 21.61
N GLY A 754 20.15 3.70 20.35
CA GLY A 754 19.23 4.05 19.27
C GLY A 754 19.78 3.76 17.89
N HIS A 755 18.85 3.74 16.93
CA HIS A 755 19.19 3.77 15.52
C HIS A 755 19.27 5.22 15.03
N GLU A 756 20.24 5.48 14.15
CA GLU A 756 20.32 6.70 13.36
C GLU A 756 20.29 6.36 11.87
N ILE A 757 19.68 7.23 11.07
CA ILE A 757 19.63 7.11 9.61
C ILE A 757 20.47 8.25 9.04
N VAL A 758 21.66 7.90 8.57
CA VAL A 758 22.53 8.82 7.84
C VAL A 758 21.97 9.01 6.45
N GLN A 759 21.49 10.20 6.13
CA GLN A 759 21.00 10.55 4.79
C GLN A 759 22.09 11.30 4.03
N LEU A 760 22.38 10.84 2.82
CA LEU A 760 23.38 11.41 1.93
C LEU A 760 22.68 12.01 0.71
N TYR A 761 22.80 13.32 0.60
CA TYR A 761 22.33 14.08 -0.55
C TYR A 761 23.51 14.54 -1.42
N VAL A 762 23.27 14.69 -2.72
CA VAL A 762 24.22 15.30 -3.66
C VAL A 762 23.60 16.56 -4.26
N SER A 763 24.39 17.64 -4.27
CA SER A 763 24.09 18.89 -4.97
C SER A 763 25.06 19.06 -6.13
N ASP A 764 24.52 19.45 -7.27
CA ASP A 764 25.26 19.76 -8.49
C ASP A 764 25.51 21.28 -8.54
N ILE A 765 26.76 21.71 -8.32
CA ILE A 765 27.10 23.13 -8.09
C ILE A 765 27.10 23.90 -9.41
N GLU A 766 27.54 23.27 -10.49
CA GLU A 766 27.81 23.87 -11.80
C GLU A 766 27.04 23.12 -12.88
N CYS A 767 25.72 23.03 -12.75
CA CYS A 767 24.89 22.30 -13.70
C CYS A 767 24.47 23.16 -14.91
N ALA A 768 24.54 22.59 -16.12
CA ALA A 768 24.02 23.22 -17.34
C ALA A 768 22.48 23.26 -17.40
N THR A 769 21.77 22.49 -16.57
CA THR A 769 20.31 22.40 -16.54
C THR A 769 19.72 22.72 -15.16
N LEU A 770 18.42 22.99 -15.12
CA LEU A 770 17.72 23.20 -13.87
C LEU A 770 17.60 21.87 -13.11
N ARG A 771 18.20 21.79 -11.91
CA ARG A 771 18.13 20.63 -11.01
C ARG A 771 17.53 20.98 -9.63
N PRO A 772 17.07 19.99 -8.86
CA PRO A 772 16.82 20.14 -7.43
C PRO A 772 18.04 20.71 -6.71
N CYS A 773 17.83 21.42 -5.60
CA CYS A 773 18.93 22.00 -4.82
C CYS A 773 19.90 20.91 -4.32
N LYS A 774 19.34 19.78 -3.89
CA LYS A 774 20.03 18.54 -3.59
C LYS A 774 19.07 17.37 -3.80
N GLU A 775 19.61 16.17 -3.94
CA GLU A 775 18.83 14.94 -4.14
C GLU A 775 19.37 13.84 -3.23
N LEU A 776 18.48 13.06 -2.59
CA LEU A 776 18.92 11.87 -1.87
C LEU A 776 19.59 10.92 -2.87
N LYS A 777 20.82 10.49 -2.58
CA LYS A 777 21.56 9.50 -3.41
C LYS A 777 22.00 8.26 -2.64
N GLY A 778 21.84 8.25 -1.32
CA GLY A 778 22.05 7.08 -0.49
C GLY A 778 21.70 7.31 0.97
N PHE A 779 21.56 6.23 1.73
CA PHE A 779 21.28 6.28 3.15
C PHE A 779 21.84 5.03 3.85
N ALA A 780 22.04 5.13 5.16
CA ALA A 780 22.42 4.00 6.00
C ALA A 780 21.76 4.10 7.38
N LYS A 781 20.97 3.08 7.73
CA LYS A 781 20.48 2.90 9.11
C LYS A 781 21.51 2.14 9.92
N ILE A 782 21.95 2.73 11.04
CA ILE A 782 22.99 2.18 11.91
C ILE A 782 22.49 2.12 13.35
N TRP A 783 22.83 1.05 14.06
CA TRP A 783 22.66 0.97 15.51
C TRP A 783 23.87 1.61 16.19
N VAL A 784 23.64 2.56 17.09
CA VAL A 784 24.71 3.22 17.85
C VAL A 784 24.40 3.12 19.34
N PRO A 785 25.13 2.27 20.09
CA PRO A 785 24.99 2.20 21.54
C PRO A 785 25.22 3.56 22.21
N LYS A 786 24.62 3.79 23.36
CA LYS A 786 24.82 4.97 24.21
C LYS A 786 26.30 5.27 24.41
N GLY A 787 26.73 6.48 24.09
CA GLY A 787 28.15 6.91 24.17
C GLY A 787 29.06 6.25 23.13
N GLY A 788 28.54 5.35 22.30
CA GLY A 788 29.26 4.67 21.23
C GLY A 788 29.41 5.52 19.99
N LYS A 789 30.35 5.13 19.12
CA LYS A 789 30.61 5.74 17.82
C LYS A 789 30.70 4.66 16.75
N VAL A 790 29.99 4.85 15.65
CA VAL A 790 29.93 3.92 14.51
C VAL A 790 30.24 4.68 13.23
N LYS A 791 31.01 4.07 12.33
CA LYS A 791 31.27 4.61 11.00
C LYS A 791 30.19 4.12 10.02
N ALA A 792 29.44 5.03 9.43
CA ALA A 792 28.57 4.74 8.30
C ALA A 792 29.36 4.85 7.00
N ILE A 793 29.13 3.92 6.06
CA ILE A 793 29.75 3.91 4.73
C ILE A 793 28.63 3.76 3.71
N ILE A 794 28.57 4.67 2.74
CA ILE A 794 27.60 4.68 1.64
C ILE A 794 28.40 4.67 0.34
N SER A 795 28.15 3.67 -0.51
CA SER A 795 28.76 3.55 -1.83
C SER A 795 27.89 4.26 -2.86
N LEU A 796 28.49 5.13 -3.66
CA LEU A 796 27.85 5.89 -4.73
C LEU A 796 28.44 5.50 -6.09
N ASP A 797 27.68 5.74 -7.15
CA ASP A 797 28.06 5.45 -8.53
C ASP A 797 27.53 6.52 -9.50
N LYS A 798 27.51 6.22 -10.80
CA LYS A 798 27.03 7.12 -11.86
C LYS A 798 25.65 7.75 -11.59
N TYR A 799 24.74 7.07 -10.89
CA TYR A 799 23.41 7.60 -10.57
C TYR A 799 23.45 8.80 -9.58
N ALA A 800 24.52 8.89 -8.79
CA ALA A 800 24.68 9.95 -7.78
C ALA A 800 24.90 11.34 -8.38
N VAL A 801 25.41 11.41 -9.61
CA VAL A 801 25.81 12.67 -10.27
C VAL A 801 25.09 12.90 -11.60
N SER A 802 24.38 11.90 -12.13
CA SER A 802 23.72 12.02 -13.43
C SER A 802 22.37 12.73 -13.37
N TYR A 803 22.00 13.37 -14.48
CA TYR A 803 20.63 13.76 -14.85
C TYR A 803 20.31 13.22 -16.26
N TRP A 804 19.05 13.20 -16.67
CA TRP A 804 18.67 12.78 -18.02
C TRP A 804 18.72 13.96 -19.00
N ASP A 805 19.61 13.86 -19.98
CA ASP A 805 19.74 14.80 -21.09
C ASP A 805 18.77 14.37 -22.21
N GLU A 806 17.74 15.19 -22.45
CA GLU A 806 16.72 14.92 -23.47
C GLU A 806 17.21 15.19 -24.90
N GLU A 807 18.28 15.97 -25.09
CA GLU A 807 18.84 16.22 -26.43
C GLU A 807 19.65 15.01 -26.90
N GLU A 808 20.42 14.40 -26.00
CA GLU A 808 21.21 13.20 -26.28
C GLU A 808 20.46 11.88 -26.03
N GLU A 809 19.28 11.97 -25.42
CA GLU A 809 18.48 10.84 -24.91
C GLU A 809 19.35 9.88 -24.07
N LYS A 810 20.13 10.42 -23.15
CA LYS A 810 21.08 9.67 -22.31
C LYS A 810 21.13 10.28 -20.91
N TRP A 811 21.52 9.46 -19.94
CA TRP A 811 22.00 9.99 -18.69
C TRP A 811 23.34 10.69 -18.91
N LEU A 812 23.51 11.87 -18.34
CA LEU A 812 24.75 12.63 -18.34
C LEU A 812 25.20 12.86 -16.90
N ALA A 813 26.35 12.28 -16.54
CA ALA A 813 27.15 12.75 -15.41
C ALA A 813 28.09 13.84 -15.95
N GLU A 814 27.66 15.10 -15.81
CA GLU A 814 28.38 16.27 -16.30
C GLU A 814 29.64 16.52 -15.46
N LYS A 815 30.78 16.78 -16.13
CA LYS A 815 32.02 17.16 -15.45
C LYS A 815 31.79 18.45 -14.67
N GLY A 816 32.36 18.52 -13.48
CA GLY A 816 32.18 19.70 -12.65
C GLY A 816 32.34 19.42 -11.18
N ASN A 817 32.00 20.41 -10.38
CA ASN A 817 32.05 20.35 -8.93
C ASN A 817 30.69 19.92 -8.38
N PHE A 818 30.72 18.92 -7.51
CA PHE A 818 29.56 18.43 -6.79
C PHE A 818 29.79 18.58 -5.29
N ARG A 819 28.71 18.58 -4.53
CA ARG A 819 28.75 18.59 -3.07
C ARG A 819 28.00 17.43 -2.50
N VAL A 820 28.67 16.64 -1.65
CA VAL A 820 28.00 15.71 -0.75
C VAL A 820 27.53 16.48 0.48
N VAL A 821 26.27 16.27 0.84
CA VAL A 821 25.63 16.85 2.03
C VAL A 821 25.10 15.70 2.90
N ILE A 822 25.66 15.55 4.09
CA ILE A 822 25.12 14.68 5.13
C ILE A 822 24.11 15.49 5.93
N SER A 823 22.90 14.95 6.06
CA SER A 823 21.79 15.63 6.72
C SER A 823 20.97 14.66 7.57
N ARG A 824 20.26 15.19 8.57
CA ARG A 824 19.31 14.41 9.39
C ARG A 824 17.92 14.31 8.75
N SER A 825 17.61 15.18 7.80
CA SER A 825 16.40 15.19 6.98
C SER A 825 16.65 16.00 5.69
N ALA A 826 15.66 16.15 4.82
CA ALA A 826 15.76 17.05 3.68
C ALA A 826 15.70 18.55 4.05
N ASP A 827 15.33 18.90 5.30
CA ASP A 827 15.33 20.30 5.75
C ASP A 827 16.75 20.88 5.62
N PRO A 828 16.95 22.01 4.92
CA PRO A 828 18.25 22.70 4.88
C PRO A 828 18.84 23.02 6.26
N LYS A 829 18.01 23.13 7.31
CA LYS A 829 18.46 23.37 8.70
C LYS A 829 19.03 22.12 9.38
N ASP A 830 18.78 20.94 8.82
CA ASP A 830 19.25 19.64 9.34
C ASP A 830 20.57 19.17 8.70
N GLU A 831 21.15 19.97 7.80
CA GLU A 831 22.46 19.71 7.21
C GLU A 831 23.56 19.78 8.29
N VAL A 832 24.34 18.70 8.41
CA VAL A 832 25.34 18.57 9.49
C VAL A 832 26.77 18.65 8.98
N LEU A 833 27.06 18.07 7.81
CA LEU A 833 28.39 18.07 7.21
C LEU A 833 28.26 18.17 5.69
N GLN A 834 29.18 18.89 5.06
CA GLN A 834 29.27 18.98 3.61
C GLN A 834 30.72 18.89 3.16
N ARG A 835 30.94 18.32 1.98
CA ARG A 835 32.26 18.31 1.35
C ARG A 835 32.12 18.20 -0.16
N GLU A 836 32.95 18.96 -0.88
CA GLU A 836 32.97 18.99 -2.33
C GLU A 836 33.88 17.92 -2.91
N PHE A 837 33.55 17.48 -4.11
CA PHE A 837 34.37 16.62 -4.94
C PHE A 837 34.18 17.02 -6.41
N ARG A 838 35.15 16.65 -7.26
CA ARG A 838 35.14 16.97 -8.68
C ARG A 838 34.99 15.72 -9.53
N LEU A 839 34.11 15.76 -10.52
CA LEU A 839 34.07 14.78 -11.62
C LEU A 839 34.90 15.32 -12.79
N GLU A 840 35.90 14.56 -13.25
CA GLU A 840 36.91 15.09 -14.19
C GLU A 840 36.44 15.16 -15.65
N ARG A 841 35.43 14.37 -16.02
CA ARG A 841 34.98 14.24 -17.40
C ARG A 841 33.50 13.90 -17.47
N ASP A 842 32.90 14.31 -18.58
CA ASP A 842 31.53 13.99 -18.91
C ASP A 842 31.41 12.47 -19.13
N LEU A 843 30.32 11.88 -18.65
CA LEU A 843 29.96 10.49 -18.93
C LEU A 843 28.50 10.44 -19.39
N TYR A 844 28.32 10.09 -20.65
CA TYR A 844 27.01 9.75 -21.20
C TYR A 844 26.76 8.25 -21.10
N TRP A 845 25.57 7.84 -20.63
CA TRP A 845 25.23 6.44 -20.50
C TRP A 845 23.73 6.17 -20.67
N ARG A 846 23.41 4.90 -20.96
CA ARG A 846 22.05 4.33 -20.98
C ARG A 846 22.06 3.01 -20.22
N GLY A 847 20.89 2.45 -19.96
CA GLY A 847 20.78 1.13 -19.36
C GLY A 847 20.92 1.17 -17.85
N VAL A 848 21.68 0.23 -17.29
CA VAL A 848 21.76 -0.01 -15.85
C VAL A 848 23.19 0.12 -15.32
#